data_AF-A0A3G9J314-F1
#
_entry.id   AF-A0A3G9J314-F1
#
_cell.length_a   1.000
_cell.length_b   1.000
_cell.length_c   1.000
_cell.angle_alpha   90.00
_cell.angle_beta   90.00
_cell.angle_gamma   90.00
#
_symmetry.space_group_name_H-M   'P 1'
#
loop_
_entity.id
_entity.type
_entity.pdbx_description
1 polymer ?
#
loop_
_entity_poly.entity_id
_entity_poly.type
_entity_poly.pdbx_seq_one_letter_code
_entity_poly.pdbx_strand_id
1 'polypeptide(L)'
;MGFMLLNPKRMDDEILYSYILRLSATNGFPDASHFKDYINGGNMMGRPSYFRYDTFEYLGHIFSHIDGLDWSVFFSKSTIYPLIAPLLVSAKQGALLGNCFHQHNPLKYTPNKFITQLKICPECLKEMKQKYGFWWYLKSQNLPFVTTCEKHNCKLITYTGPKGHELEYELFAPLEAPANPQFDNFIREMSNQQLDCALEDLKPALVNAFDSIGLNVLQDRLVSNHLDKLIHNSLEYTRKRILPSYSEFNWADALILLYICFPEPENIPIPGYKQEEIRELQVASQGYHVFYPFRRNLIEMEHICCNTHFLTTPKAFLEGWECPTCLQNLSPNEMFKRMVEISGYGEYKVLSTFESLSKKVTIKHTICGQTYTILPRNFLFEHKRCPCNSQISIDQARQRITPMKLIRFNSTETDATFRCPECGKTFTTKYINYTRHPYCRICGNQKAPRNRSNQDFKQDLKKLVGTEYTLMGNYTNMNTPITLKHNKCKKEFTILPRDFFQGTRCPFCRKQMPDPTFYTYVNTVSIGVYKVIEKSKERYKVINTQTNESVTLTKAMILQELNKPTPSTVLPLERKDKYQNTNREDELKRYIQGHYKACDIIFIEDLKSFNQIPSNQLKSYLKKLIEKKFLKRITTGAYAYYNSYITVDDIINQKYINRKNQHIGFNYGDELAYNLGIIQKKPVISMIITNKESQLHGRNLKINGKAIKIKGCAFTITEENWQILQMVSLLESSYRFGWDIDQTILTFMKNHNYSADDFEKYITKPQIIKKFRRIINNAKKDERRSQRKSKEEYNR
;
A
#
# COMPACT_ATOMS: atom_id res chain seq x y z
N MET A 1 12.49 11.60 -22.62
CA MET A 1 11.66 12.55 -21.85
C MET A 1 10.22 12.25 -22.20
N GLY A 2 9.46 11.61 -21.31
CA GLY A 2 8.02 11.43 -21.51
C GLY A 2 7.31 12.75 -21.20
N PHE A 3 6.51 13.25 -22.14
CA PHE A 3 5.65 14.40 -21.89
C PHE A 3 4.54 13.97 -20.92
N MET A 4 4.28 14.76 -19.86
CA MET A 4 3.05 14.59 -19.09
C MET A 4 1.85 14.93 -19.98
N LEU A 5 0.76 14.18 -19.86
CA LEU A 5 -0.46 14.46 -20.61
C LEU A 5 -1.21 15.63 -19.97
N LEU A 6 -1.71 16.53 -20.80
CA LEU A 6 -2.70 17.52 -20.39
C LEU A 6 -3.96 16.78 -19.97
N ASN A 7 -4.25 16.79 -18.66
CA ASN A 7 -5.34 16.05 -18.05
C ASN A 7 -6.66 16.86 -18.09
N PRO A 8 -7.64 16.51 -18.96
CA PRO A 8 -8.95 17.14 -18.90
C PRO A 8 -9.68 16.73 -17.63
N LYS A 9 -10.43 17.64 -17.02
CA LYS A 9 -11.27 17.30 -15.87
C LYS A 9 -12.29 16.23 -16.28
N ARG A 10 -12.35 15.11 -15.54
CA ARG A 10 -13.40 14.08 -15.70
C ARG A 10 -14.77 14.68 -15.43
N MET A 11 -15.72 14.44 -16.33
CA MET A 11 -17.09 14.91 -16.19
C MET A 11 -17.91 13.97 -15.30
N ASP A 12 -19.07 14.46 -14.86
CA ASP A 12 -19.95 13.67 -14.00
C ASP A 12 -20.54 12.48 -14.76
N ASP A 13 -20.62 11.34 -14.07
CA ASP A 13 -20.99 10.04 -14.63
C ASP A 13 -20.27 9.67 -15.96
N GLU A 14 -19.11 10.26 -16.27
CA GLU A 14 -18.38 9.97 -17.51
C GLU A 14 -17.76 8.57 -17.48
N ILE A 15 -18.01 7.77 -18.53
CA ILE A 15 -17.35 6.47 -18.72
C ILE A 15 -15.91 6.64 -19.20
N LEU A 16 -15.02 5.73 -18.78
CA LEU A 16 -13.58 5.80 -19.02
C LEU A 16 -13.23 5.90 -20.51
N TYR A 17 -13.95 5.19 -21.37
CA TYR A 17 -13.76 5.28 -22.81
C TYR A 17 -13.93 6.71 -23.34
N SER A 18 -15.02 7.38 -22.95
CA SER A 18 -15.29 8.77 -23.33
C SER A 18 -14.24 9.73 -22.79
N TYR A 19 -13.81 9.50 -21.55
CA TYR A 19 -12.71 10.27 -20.96
C TYR A 19 -11.41 10.11 -21.75
N ILE A 20 -11.07 8.89 -22.19
CA ILE A 20 -9.88 8.62 -23.00
C ILE A 20 -9.95 9.31 -24.36
N LEU A 21 -11.12 9.37 -25.00
CA LEU A 21 -11.30 10.13 -26.25
C LEU A 21 -11.02 11.63 -26.04
N ARG A 22 -11.52 12.22 -24.96
CA ARG A 22 -11.24 13.63 -24.64
C ARG A 22 -9.78 13.85 -24.25
N LEU A 23 -9.17 12.93 -23.50
CA LEU A 23 -7.74 12.98 -23.17
C LEU A 23 -6.88 12.95 -24.43
N SER A 24 -7.21 12.05 -25.38
CA SER A 24 -6.59 11.96 -26.69
C SER A 24 -6.69 13.29 -27.45
N ALA A 25 -7.90 13.83 -27.60
CA ALA A 25 -8.14 15.09 -28.32
C ALA A 25 -7.45 16.29 -27.66
N THR A 26 -7.48 16.38 -26.32
CA THR A 26 -6.83 17.46 -25.55
C THR A 26 -5.31 17.49 -25.76
N ASN A 27 -4.72 16.33 -26.03
CA ASN A 27 -3.28 16.18 -26.29
C ASN A 27 -2.94 16.18 -27.80
N GLY A 28 -3.90 16.55 -28.67
CA GLY A 28 -3.66 16.75 -30.10
C GLY A 28 -3.49 15.47 -30.93
N PHE A 29 -3.91 14.32 -30.41
CA PHE A 29 -3.87 13.08 -31.18
C PHE A 29 -5.02 13.06 -32.21
N PRO A 30 -4.76 12.57 -33.45
CA PRO A 30 -5.79 12.53 -34.50
C PRO A 30 -7.00 11.67 -34.17
N ASP A 31 -6.78 10.56 -33.48
CA ASP A 31 -7.82 9.64 -33.03
C ASP A 31 -7.32 8.79 -31.84
N ALA A 32 -8.24 8.01 -31.27
CA ALA A 32 -7.96 7.13 -30.14
C ALA A 32 -6.97 6.00 -30.44
N SER A 33 -6.81 5.58 -31.70
CA SER A 33 -5.83 4.55 -32.09
C SER A 33 -4.42 5.10 -31.97
N HIS A 34 -4.18 6.30 -32.51
CA HIS A 34 -2.88 6.96 -32.42
C HIS A 34 -2.48 7.21 -30.96
N PHE A 35 -3.44 7.62 -30.13
CA PHE A 35 -3.20 7.73 -28.69
C PHE A 35 -2.86 6.38 -28.05
N LYS A 36 -3.57 5.30 -28.41
CA LYS A 36 -3.27 3.95 -27.92
C LYS A 36 -1.85 3.51 -28.29
N ASP A 37 -1.42 3.79 -29.51
CA ASP A 37 -0.08 3.42 -30.00
C ASP A 37 1.02 4.21 -29.29
N TYR A 38 0.77 5.50 -29.00
CA TYR A 38 1.65 6.32 -28.17
C TYR A 38 1.83 5.73 -26.76
N ILE A 39 0.71 5.41 -26.09
CA ILE A 39 0.71 4.81 -24.75
C ILE A 39 1.42 3.43 -24.75
N ASN A 40 1.39 2.71 -25.88
CA ASN A 40 2.04 1.41 -26.03
C ASN A 40 3.50 1.45 -26.47
N GLY A 41 4.13 2.63 -26.58
CA GLY A 41 5.56 2.74 -26.91
C GLY A 41 5.88 2.74 -28.40
N GLY A 42 4.92 3.11 -29.28
CA GLY A 42 5.24 3.74 -30.56
C GLY A 42 5.43 2.88 -31.81
N ASN A 43 4.88 1.66 -31.89
CA ASN A 43 4.89 0.92 -33.17
C ASN A 43 3.74 1.36 -34.09
N MET A 44 3.99 2.37 -34.93
CA MET A 44 3.03 2.93 -35.89
C MET A 44 2.81 2.08 -37.16
N MET A 45 3.46 0.92 -37.27
CA MET A 45 3.33 0.04 -38.45
C MET A 45 2.34 -1.10 -38.16
N GLY A 46 1.05 -0.86 -38.40
CA GLY A 46 -0.01 -1.86 -38.23
C GLY A 46 -1.40 -1.34 -38.60
N ARG A 47 -2.41 -2.22 -38.57
CA ARG A 47 -3.82 -1.80 -38.66
C ARG A 47 -4.21 -1.03 -37.39
N PRO A 48 -5.09 -0.01 -37.48
CA PRO A 48 -5.52 0.76 -36.31
C PRO A 48 -6.05 -0.13 -35.18
N SER A 49 -5.53 0.09 -33.97
CA SER A 49 -5.89 -0.64 -32.75
C SER A 49 -6.65 0.30 -31.83
N TYR A 50 -7.96 0.08 -31.72
CA TYR A 50 -8.81 0.92 -30.87
C TYR A 50 -8.94 0.37 -29.46
N PHE A 51 -9.21 1.27 -28.52
CA PHE A 51 -9.65 0.90 -27.18
C PHE A 51 -10.98 0.12 -27.22
N ARG A 52 -11.18 -0.78 -26.27
CA ARG A 52 -12.48 -1.40 -25.95
C ARG A 52 -13.39 -0.37 -25.29
N TYR A 53 -14.70 -0.43 -25.48
CA TYR A 53 -15.62 0.52 -24.84
C TYR A 53 -15.71 0.36 -23.31
N ASP A 54 -15.33 -0.81 -22.77
CA ASP A 54 -15.18 -1.06 -21.33
C ASP A 54 -13.76 -0.79 -20.80
N THR A 55 -12.78 -0.59 -21.70
CA THR A 55 -11.36 -0.21 -21.50
C THR A 55 -10.55 -0.98 -20.45
N PHE A 56 -10.87 -2.25 -20.19
CA PHE A 56 -10.04 -3.11 -19.32
C PHE A 56 -8.68 -3.52 -19.94
N GLU A 57 -7.93 -2.54 -20.45
CA GLU A 57 -6.63 -2.67 -21.12
C GLU A 57 -5.80 -1.38 -20.96
N TYR A 58 -4.49 -1.52 -20.67
CA TYR A 58 -3.50 -0.43 -20.72
C TYR A 58 -3.74 0.78 -19.80
N LEU A 59 -4.46 0.61 -18.70
CA LEU A 59 -4.77 1.71 -17.77
C LEU A 59 -3.57 2.15 -16.93
N GLY A 60 -2.65 1.25 -16.57
CA GLY A 60 -1.50 1.58 -15.73
C GLY A 60 -0.59 2.65 -16.32
N HIS A 61 -0.42 2.65 -17.66
CA HIS A 61 0.33 3.71 -18.34
C HIS A 61 -0.46 5.02 -18.43
N ILE A 62 -1.76 4.95 -18.72
CA ILE A 62 -2.58 6.16 -18.78
C ILE A 62 -2.57 6.88 -17.42
N PHE A 63 -2.78 6.12 -16.34
CA PHE A 63 -2.90 6.69 -15.00
C PHE A 63 -1.55 7.22 -14.49
N SER A 64 -0.42 6.60 -14.87
CA SER A 64 0.91 7.09 -14.48
C SER A 64 1.32 8.42 -15.12
N HIS A 65 0.66 8.83 -16.20
CA HIS A 65 0.87 10.13 -16.85
C HIS A 65 -0.08 11.22 -16.33
N ILE A 66 -0.93 10.90 -15.35
CA ILE A 66 -1.93 11.81 -14.80
C ILE A 66 -1.65 12.06 -13.32
N ASP A 67 -1.18 13.26 -12.99
CA ASP A 67 -0.87 13.64 -11.61
C ASP A 67 -2.13 13.86 -10.75
N GLY A 68 -2.01 13.54 -9.45
CA GLY A 68 -3.03 13.85 -8.42
C GLY A 68 -4.30 13.01 -8.48
N LEU A 69 -4.29 11.91 -9.22
CA LEU A 69 -5.42 11.01 -9.40
C LEU A 69 -5.47 9.99 -8.25
N ASP A 70 -6.65 9.80 -7.64
CA ASP A 70 -6.93 8.66 -6.76
C ASP A 70 -7.32 7.48 -7.64
N TRP A 71 -6.44 6.49 -7.80
CA TRP A 71 -6.58 5.46 -8.83
C TRP A 71 -7.82 4.60 -8.58
N SER A 72 -8.01 4.14 -7.34
CA SER A 72 -9.14 3.31 -6.97
C SER A 72 -10.49 4.03 -7.16
N VAL A 73 -10.60 5.29 -6.72
CA VAL A 73 -11.82 6.08 -6.84
C VAL A 73 -12.10 6.41 -8.30
N PHE A 74 -11.10 6.87 -9.04
CA PHE A 74 -11.25 7.20 -10.46
C PHE A 74 -11.64 5.96 -11.26
N PHE A 75 -10.96 4.83 -11.07
CA PHE A 75 -11.26 3.57 -11.74
C PHE A 75 -12.70 3.10 -11.45
N SER A 76 -13.14 3.16 -10.20
CA SER A 76 -14.49 2.74 -9.81
C SER A 76 -15.57 3.68 -10.34
N LYS A 77 -15.30 4.98 -10.42
CA LYS A 77 -16.26 5.96 -10.93
C LYS A 77 -16.37 5.97 -12.44
N SER A 78 -15.30 5.66 -13.16
CA SER A 78 -15.21 5.74 -14.63
C SER A 78 -15.43 4.41 -15.34
N THR A 79 -15.20 3.27 -14.69
CA THR A 79 -15.37 1.94 -15.30
C THR A 79 -16.64 1.25 -14.82
N ILE A 80 -17.01 0.19 -15.53
CA ILE A 80 -18.09 -0.72 -15.13
C ILE A 80 -17.61 -1.80 -14.13
N TYR A 81 -16.35 -1.72 -13.67
CA TYR A 81 -15.78 -2.72 -12.76
C TYR A 81 -16.64 -2.97 -11.51
N PRO A 82 -17.23 -1.95 -10.84
CA PRO A 82 -18.05 -2.19 -9.66
C PRO A 82 -19.26 -3.09 -9.89
N LEU A 83 -19.84 -3.06 -11.11
CA LEU A 83 -20.93 -3.95 -11.50
C LEU A 83 -20.43 -5.35 -11.85
N ILE A 84 -19.31 -5.44 -12.59
CA ILE A 84 -18.83 -6.69 -13.16
C ILE A 84 -18.05 -7.53 -12.13
N ALA A 85 -17.28 -6.92 -11.24
CA ALA A 85 -16.42 -7.64 -10.31
C ALA A 85 -17.18 -8.69 -9.47
N PRO A 86 -18.34 -8.40 -8.86
CA PRO A 86 -19.15 -9.39 -8.12
C PRO A 86 -19.62 -10.57 -8.98
N LEU A 87 -19.74 -10.37 -10.29
CA LEU A 87 -20.19 -11.37 -11.26
C LEU A 87 -19.05 -12.25 -11.78
N LEU A 88 -17.82 -12.01 -11.32
CA LEU A 88 -16.62 -12.75 -11.69
C LEU A 88 -16.07 -13.53 -10.50
N VAL A 89 -15.55 -14.72 -10.79
CA VAL A 89 -14.73 -15.47 -9.85
C VAL A 89 -13.47 -14.68 -9.47
N SER A 90 -13.01 -14.81 -8.23
CA SER A 90 -11.89 -14.01 -7.67
C SER A 90 -10.62 -14.03 -8.56
N ALA A 91 -10.30 -15.18 -9.14
CA ALA A 91 -9.16 -15.33 -10.03
C ALA A 91 -9.30 -14.53 -11.35
N LYS A 92 -10.53 -14.38 -11.88
CA LYS A 92 -10.80 -13.55 -13.07
C LYS A 92 -10.82 -12.07 -12.77
N GLN A 93 -11.25 -11.66 -11.56
CA GLN A 93 -11.10 -10.28 -11.11
C GLN A 93 -9.62 -9.87 -11.14
N GLY A 94 -8.75 -10.74 -10.61
CA GLY A 94 -7.30 -10.59 -10.66
C GLY A 94 -6.75 -10.49 -12.09
N ALA A 95 -7.14 -11.43 -12.95
CA ALA A 95 -6.70 -11.43 -14.35
C ALA A 95 -7.16 -10.18 -15.12
N LEU A 96 -8.36 -9.67 -14.83
CA LEU A 96 -8.90 -8.46 -15.45
C LEU A 96 -8.11 -7.21 -15.03
N LEU A 97 -7.82 -7.05 -13.74
CA LEU A 97 -6.97 -5.97 -13.24
C LEU A 97 -5.53 -6.13 -13.74
N GLY A 98 -5.03 -7.36 -13.85
CA GLY A 98 -3.74 -7.65 -14.46
C GLY A 98 -3.62 -7.15 -15.89
N ASN A 99 -4.67 -7.28 -16.70
CA ASN A 99 -4.70 -6.68 -18.05
C ASN A 99 -4.69 -5.14 -18.05
N CYS A 100 -5.25 -4.53 -16.99
CA CYS A 100 -5.30 -3.08 -16.87
C CYS A 100 -3.94 -2.52 -16.45
N PHE A 101 -3.25 -3.17 -15.52
CA PHE A 101 -2.10 -2.57 -14.82
C PHE A 101 -0.76 -3.28 -15.08
N HIS A 102 -0.72 -4.47 -15.70
CA HIS A 102 0.51 -5.12 -16.18
C HIS A 102 0.72 -4.87 -17.67
N GLN A 103 1.70 -4.00 -18.00
CA GLN A 103 2.02 -3.56 -19.37
C GLN A 103 2.26 -4.72 -20.35
N HIS A 104 2.97 -5.74 -19.89
CA HIS A 104 3.04 -7.03 -20.56
C HIS A 104 2.40 -8.03 -19.63
N ASN A 105 1.12 -8.37 -19.85
CA ASN A 105 0.55 -9.54 -19.20
C ASN A 105 1.13 -10.79 -19.88
N PRO A 106 2.06 -11.50 -19.23
CA PRO A 106 2.69 -12.69 -19.82
C PRO A 106 1.70 -13.86 -19.96
N LEU A 107 0.57 -13.81 -19.25
CA LEU A 107 -0.54 -14.75 -19.32
C LEU A 107 -1.74 -14.06 -19.96
N LYS A 108 -1.62 -13.70 -21.24
CA LYS A 108 -2.61 -12.98 -22.05
C LYS A 108 -4.03 -13.53 -21.86
N TYR A 109 -4.77 -12.94 -20.91
CA TYR A 109 -6.15 -13.27 -20.60
C TYR A 109 -7.04 -12.37 -21.45
N THR A 110 -7.93 -12.94 -22.25
CA THR A 110 -8.87 -12.15 -23.07
C THR A 110 -10.21 -12.11 -22.36
N PRO A 111 -10.57 -10.99 -21.68
CA PRO A 111 -11.85 -10.89 -20.99
C PRO A 111 -13.00 -10.69 -21.99
N ASN A 112 -14.20 -11.06 -21.56
CA ASN A 112 -15.44 -10.78 -22.29
C ASN A 112 -15.55 -9.29 -22.61
N LYS A 113 -16.08 -8.95 -23.79
CA LYS A 113 -16.49 -7.58 -24.13
C LYS A 113 -17.84 -7.31 -23.48
N PHE A 114 -17.82 -6.61 -22.36
CA PHE A 114 -19.02 -6.31 -21.57
C PHE A 114 -19.83 -5.16 -22.21
N ILE A 115 -19.13 -4.25 -22.90
CA ILE A 115 -19.74 -3.19 -23.72
C ILE A 115 -19.33 -3.42 -25.17
N THR A 116 -20.30 -3.73 -26.02
CA THR A 116 -20.12 -3.95 -27.46
C THR A 116 -20.56 -2.76 -28.30
N GLN A 117 -21.45 -1.93 -27.78
CA GLN A 117 -22.00 -0.73 -28.42
C GLN A 117 -22.15 0.38 -27.39
N LEU A 118 -21.91 1.62 -27.81
CA LEU A 118 -22.12 2.80 -26.97
C LEU A 118 -23.54 3.30 -27.10
N LYS A 119 -24.14 3.65 -25.96
CA LYS A 119 -25.52 4.08 -25.83
C LYS A 119 -25.56 5.49 -25.24
N ILE A 120 -26.48 6.32 -25.72
CA ILE A 120 -26.71 7.65 -25.18
C ILE A 120 -28.19 8.02 -25.22
N CYS A 121 -28.62 8.83 -24.27
CA CYS A 121 -29.92 9.47 -24.27
C CYS A 121 -29.89 10.74 -25.15
N PRO A 122 -30.82 10.89 -26.13
CA PRO A 122 -30.88 12.09 -26.97
C PRO A 122 -31.02 13.39 -26.17
N GLU A 123 -31.81 13.36 -25.10
CA GLU A 123 -32.06 14.55 -24.26
C GLU A 123 -30.84 14.88 -23.39
N CYS A 124 -30.19 13.88 -22.77
CA CYS A 124 -28.91 14.13 -22.07
C CYS A 124 -27.85 14.72 -23.01
N LEU A 125 -27.76 14.24 -24.25
CA LEU A 125 -26.82 14.78 -25.24
C LEU A 125 -27.10 16.26 -25.51
N LYS A 126 -28.36 16.64 -25.76
CA LYS A 126 -28.77 18.04 -25.98
C LYS A 126 -28.43 18.91 -24.77
N GLU A 127 -28.78 18.46 -23.56
CA GLU A 127 -28.51 19.18 -22.32
C GLU A 127 -27.01 19.40 -22.07
N MET A 128 -26.18 18.36 -22.28
CA MET A 128 -24.73 18.47 -22.12
C MET A 128 -24.14 19.49 -23.08
N LYS A 129 -24.55 19.46 -24.35
CA LYS A 129 -24.12 20.44 -25.35
C LYS A 129 -24.53 21.87 -25.00
N GLN A 130 -25.79 22.07 -24.62
CA GLN A 130 -26.29 23.39 -24.23
C GLN A 130 -25.53 23.96 -23.03
N LYS A 131 -25.18 23.09 -22.06
CA LYS A 131 -24.53 23.52 -20.81
C LYS A 131 -23.02 23.68 -20.92
N TYR A 132 -22.34 22.80 -21.67
CA TYR A 132 -20.88 22.70 -21.66
C TYR A 132 -20.23 22.97 -23.03
N GLY A 133 -21.00 23.05 -24.11
CA GLY A 133 -20.50 23.18 -25.49
C GLY A 133 -19.94 21.89 -26.09
N PHE A 134 -19.87 20.81 -25.31
CA PHE A 134 -19.48 19.47 -25.74
C PHE A 134 -20.28 18.42 -24.95
N TRP A 135 -20.11 17.14 -25.28
CA TRP A 135 -20.83 16.03 -24.65
C TRP A 135 -19.91 14.82 -24.41
N TRP A 136 -20.35 13.87 -23.60
CA TRP A 136 -19.63 12.64 -23.27
C TRP A 136 -20.60 11.48 -23.06
N TYR A 137 -20.10 10.24 -23.10
CA TYR A 137 -20.93 9.07 -22.78
C TYR A 137 -21.05 8.87 -21.26
N LEU A 138 -22.29 8.66 -20.82
CA LEU A 138 -22.62 8.43 -19.42
C LEU A 138 -22.46 6.95 -19.06
N LYS A 139 -21.75 6.66 -17.97
CA LYS A 139 -21.53 5.30 -17.46
C LYS A 139 -22.85 4.64 -17.12
N SER A 140 -23.77 5.33 -16.44
CA SER A 140 -25.10 4.80 -16.08
C SER A 140 -25.93 4.31 -17.28
N GLN A 141 -25.73 4.88 -18.46
CA GLN A 141 -26.39 4.50 -19.71
C GLN A 141 -25.64 3.39 -20.47
N ASN A 142 -24.34 3.26 -20.21
CA ASN A 142 -23.44 2.30 -20.87
C ASN A 142 -23.16 1.05 -20.03
N LEU A 143 -23.77 0.90 -18.86
CA LEU A 143 -23.81 -0.38 -18.15
C LEU A 143 -24.41 -1.47 -19.07
N PRO A 144 -23.95 -2.73 -18.99
CA PRO A 144 -24.52 -3.82 -19.77
C PRO A 144 -26.02 -3.97 -19.51
N PHE A 145 -26.76 -4.43 -20.52
CA PHE A 145 -28.23 -4.55 -20.52
C PHE A 145 -29.05 -3.27 -20.37
N VAL A 146 -28.50 -2.15 -19.88
CA VAL A 146 -29.28 -0.91 -19.72
C VAL A 146 -29.81 -0.40 -21.07
N THR A 147 -31.11 -0.14 -21.16
CA THR A 147 -31.82 0.24 -22.41
C THR A 147 -32.51 1.59 -22.33
N THR A 148 -32.70 2.12 -21.13
CA THR A 148 -33.44 3.36 -20.85
C THR A 148 -32.56 4.40 -20.18
N CYS A 149 -32.96 5.66 -20.25
CA CYS A 149 -32.37 6.74 -19.47
C CYS A 149 -33.11 6.87 -18.13
N GLU A 150 -32.40 6.88 -17.01
CA GLU A 150 -32.98 7.12 -15.68
C GLU A 150 -33.56 8.54 -15.55
N LYS A 151 -32.88 9.54 -16.14
CA LYS A 151 -33.26 10.94 -16.03
C LYS A 151 -34.51 11.28 -16.85
N HIS A 152 -34.58 10.79 -18.08
CA HIS A 152 -35.61 11.19 -19.05
C HIS A 152 -36.62 10.08 -19.36
N ASN A 153 -36.46 8.89 -18.77
CA ASN A 153 -37.33 7.73 -18.97
C ASN A 153 -37.55 7.35 -20.46
N CYS A 154 -36.60 7.69 -21.33
CA CYS A 154 -36.67 7.41 -22.76
C CYS A 154 -35.74 6.24 -23.14
N LYS A 155 -36.03 5.58 -24.26
CA LYS A 155 -35.15 4.56 -24.83
C LYS A 155 -33.83 5.20 -25.29
N LEU A 156 -32.71 4.54 -25.04
CA LEU A 156 -31.40 4.98 -25.49
C LEU A 156 -31.23 4.74 -27.00
N ILE A 157 -30.35 5.52 -27.62
CA ILE A 157 -29.90 5.34 -29.01
C ILE A 157 -28.46 4.81 -29.01
N THR A 158 -28.07 4.09 -30.05
CA THR A 158 -26.75 3.46 -30.19
C THR A 158 -25.92 4.14 -31.27
N TYR A 159 -24.62 4.30 -31.04
CA TYR A 159 -23.70 4.90 -32.01
C TYR A 159 -23.38 3.94 -33.17
N THR A 160 -23.43 4.45 -34.41
CA THR A 160 -23.22 3.68 -35.64
C THR A 160 -22.14 4.28 -36.55
N GLY A 161 -21.45 5.33 -36.11
CA GLY A 161 -20.40 6.00 -36.87
C GLY A 161 -19.04 5.29 -36.84
N PRO A 162 -17.98 5.93 -37.38
CA PRO A 162 -16.64 5.37 -37.39
C PRO A 162 -16.06 5.25 -35.98
N LYS A 163 -15.33 4.14 -35.75
CA LYS A 163 -14.70 3.85 -34.46
C LYS A 163 -13.51 4.78 -34.20
N GLY A 164 -13.32 5.24 -32.97
CA GLY A 164 -12.29 6.19 -32.57
C GLY A 164 -12.69 7.67 -32.67
N HIS A 165 -13.86 7.95 -33.25
CA HIS A 165 -14.43 9.28 -33.48
C HIS A 165 -15.82 9.44 -32.82
N GLU A 166 -16.11 8.65 -31.79
CA GLU A 166 -17.44 8.51 -31.18
C GLU A 166 -17.96 9.80 -30.50
N LEU A 167 -17.10 10.80 -30.29
CA LEU A 167 -17.47 12.14 -29.79
C LEU A 167 -17.51 13.22 -30.89
N GLU A 168 -17.07 12.90 -32.11
CA GLU A 168 -16.99 13.83 -33.23
C GLU A 168 -18.24 13.78 -34.11
N TYR A 169 -18.78 12.58 -34.34
CA TYR A 169 -19.93 12.36 -35.21
C TYR A 169 -21.20 12.03 -34.40
N GLU A 170 -22.33 12.57 -34.84
CA GLU A 170 -23.66 12.28 -34.28
C GLU A 170 -24.42 11.26 -35.14
N LEU A 171 -23.76 10.12 -35.39
CA LEU A 171 -24.33 9.02 -36.15
C LEU A 171 -24.91 8.00 -35.19
N PHE A 172 -26.24 8.01 -35.07
CA PHE A 172 -26.97 7.15 -34.14
C PHE A 172 -28.11 6.40 -34.82
N ALA A 173 -28.42 5.21 -34.29
CA ALA A 173 -29.58 4.42 -34.64
C ALA A 173 -30.42 4.07 -33.39
N PRO A 174 -31.71 3.73 -33.56
CA PRO A 174 -32.50 3.19 -32.46
C PRO A 174 -31.87 1.94 -31.86
N LEU A 175 -31.89 1.81 -30.53
CA LEU A 175 -31.47 0.57 -29.87
C LEU A 175 -32.49 -0.54 -30.14
N GLU A 176 -32.05 -1.68 -30.66
CA GLU A 176 -32.93 -2.81 -30.98
C GLU A 176 -33.56 -3.45 -29.74
N ALA A 177 -32.77 -3.65 -28.68
CA ALA A 177 -33.21 -4.29 -27.44
C ALA A 177 -34.45 -3.60 -26.83
N PRO A 178 -35.45 -4.34 -26.30
CA PRO A 178 -36.64 -3.76 -25.71
C PRO A 178 -36.31 -2.98 -24.43
N ALA A 179 -37.10 -1.95 -24.11
CA ALA A 179 -36.91 -1.18 -22.90
C ALA A 179 -37.27 -2.01 -21.65
N ASN A 180 -36.42 -1.97 -20.62
CA ASN A 180 -36.68 -2.65 -19.34
C ASN A 180 -36.27 -1.76 -18.15
N PRO A 181 -37.07 -0.74 -17.79
CA PRO A 181 -36.70 0.24 -16.76
C PRO A 181 -36.41 -0.37 -15.38
N GLN A 182 -37.13 -1.44 -15.00
CA GLN A 182 -36.98 -2.09 -13.69
C GLN A 182 -35.63 -2.80 -13.57
N PHE A 183 -35.28 -3.62 -14.56
CA PHE A 183 -33.97 -4.27 -14.60
C PHE A 183 -32.84 -3.27 -14.79
N ASP A 184 -33.06 -2.23 -15.61
CA ASP A 184 -32.09 -1.15 -15.78
C ASP A 184 -31.79 -0.43 -14.45
N ASN A 185 -32.82 -0.17 -13.62
CA ASN A 185 -32.66 0.44 -12.31
C ASN A 185 -31.84 -0.44 -11.37
N PHE A 186 -32.20 -1.72 -11.28
CA PHE A 186 -31.44 -2.72 -10.51
C PHE A 186 -29.95 -2.72 -10.86
N ILE A 187 -29.63 -2.67 -12.16
CA ILE A 187 -28.23 -2.66 -12.63
C ILE A 187 -27.50 -1.39 -12.20
N ARG A 188 -28.14 -0.22 -12.28
CA ARG A 188 -27.53 1.05 -11.83
C ARG A 188 -27.28 1.05 -10.34
N GLU A 189 -28.26 0.62 -9.56
CA GLU A 189 -28.14 0.51 -8.10
C GLU A 189 -27.05 -0.47 -7.69
N MET A 190 -26.99 -1.66 -8.30
CA MET A 190 -25.93 -2.63 -8.06
C MET A 190 -24.54 -2.05 -8.38
N SER A 191 -24.40 -1.31 -9.48
CA SER A 191 -23.17 -0.62 -9.83
C SER A 191 -22.79 0.47 -8.82
N ASN A 192 -23.78 1.17 -8.24
CA ASN A 192 -23.56 2.26 -7.27
C ASN A 192 -23.22 1.75 -5.88
N GLN A 193 -23.79 0.61 -5.47
CA GLN A 193 -23.48 -0.05 -4.20
C GLN A 193 -22.05 -0.58 -4.14
N GLN A 194 -21.47 -0.92 -5.29
CA GLN A 194 -20.12 -1.47 -5.41
C GLN A 194 -19.92 -2.67 -4.46
N LEU A 195 -20.68 -3.73 -4.67
CA LEU A 195 -20.60 -4.94 -3.83
C LEU A 195 -19.16 -5.44 -3.71
N ASP A 196 -18.74 -5.75 -2.49
CA ASP A 196 -17.36 -6.13 -2.16
C ASP A 196 -17.19 -7.64 -2.03
N CYS A 197 -17.37 -8.34 -3.14
CA CYS A 197 -17.34 -9.80 -3.18
C CYS A 197 -16.89 -10.34 -4.55
N ALA A 198 -16.70 -11.66 -4.60
CA ALA A 198 -16.57 -12.42 -5.83
C ALA A 198 -17.76 -13.36 -6.03
N LEU A 199 -17.89 -13.92 -7.22
CA LEU A 199 -19.03 -14.74 -7.59
C LEU A 199 -19.21 -15.97 -6.70
N GLU A 200 -18.12 -16.57 -6.22
CA GLU A 200 -18.14 -17.73 -5.32
C GLU A 200 -18.76 -17.39 -3.96
N ASP A 201 -18.68 -16.14 -3.53
CA ASP A 201 -19.32 -15.64 -2.30
C ASP A 201 -20.83 -15.52 -2.46
N LEU A 202 -21.32 -15.27 -3.69
CA LEU A 202 -22.74 -15.11 -4.02
C LEU A 202 -23.45 -16.46 -4.28
N LYS A 203 -22.71 -17.50 -4.69
CA LYS A 203 -23.32 -18.83 -4.98
C LYS A 203 -24.14 -19.40 -3.81
N PRO A 204 -23.69 -19.37 -2.54
CA PRO A 204 -24.50 -19.84 -1.42
C PRO A 204 -25.80 -19.05 -1.23
N ALA A 205 -25.75 -17.73 -1.45
CA ALA A 205 -26.93 -16.87 -1.37
C ALA A 205 -27.96 -17.23 -2.46
N LEU A 206 -27.48 -17.42 -3.70
CA LEU A 206 -28.31 -17.87 -4.82
C LEU A 206 -28.91 -19.25 -4.56
N VAL A 207 -28.13 -20.19 -4.01
CA VAL A 207 -28.64 -21.53 -3.62
C VAL A 207 -29.79 -21.41 -2.63
N ASN A 208 -29.62 -20.62 -1.56
CA ASN A 208 -30.65 -20.42 -0.55
C ASN A 208 -31.89 -19.71 -1.13
N ALA A 209 -31.70 -18.73 -2.02
CA ALA A 209 -32.79 -18.04 -2.69
C ALA A 209 -33.59 -18.98 -3.60
N PHE A 210 -32.91 -19.85 -4.37
CA PHE A 210 -33.57 -20.87 -5.17
C PHE A 210 -34.41 -21.84 -4.34
N ASP A 211 -33.89 -22.26 -3.19
CA ASP A 211 -34.56 -23.22 -2.33
C ASP A 211 -35.76 -22.59 -1.59
N SER A 212 -35.66 -21.30 -1.24
CA SER A 212 -36.73 -20.59 -0.53
C SER A 212 -37.83 -20.04 -1.44
N ILE A 213 -37.48 -19.51 -2.61
CA ILE A 213 -38.44 -18.92 -3.57
C ILE A 213 -39.11 -20.01 -4.42
N GLY A 214 -38.36 -21.06 -4.77
CA GLY A 214 -38.81 -22.15 -5.63
C GLY A 214 -38.65 -21.86 -7.13
N LEU A 215 -38.33 -22.92 -7.89
CA LEU A 215 -38.00 -22.82 -9.32
C LEU A 215 -39.14 -22.24 -10.18
N ASN A 216 -40.40 -22.58 -9.91
CA ASN A 216 -41.53 -22.10 -10.71
C ASN A 216 -41.70 -20.58 -10.58
N VAL A 217 -41.64 -20.05 -9.35
CA VAL A 217 -41.75 -18.61 -9.10
C VAL A 217 -40.59 -17.85 -9.74
N LEU A 218 -39.37 -18.39 -9.67
CA LEU A 218 -38.22 -17.80 -10.36
C LEU A 218 -38.38 -17.81 -11.89
N GLN A 219 -38.97 -18.87 -12.45
CA GLN A 219 -39.29 -18.94 -13.87
C GLN A 219 -40.34 -17.88 -14.27
N ASP A 220 -41.37 -17.68 -13.45
CA ASP A 220 -42.38 -16.65 -13.68
C ASP A 220 -41.78 -15.24 -13.61
N ARG A 221 -40.87 -14.98 -12.65
CA ARG A 221 -40.12 -13.71 -12.56
C ARG A 221 -39.27 -13.47 -13.80
N LEU A 222 -38.61 -14.50 -14.31
CA LEU A 222 -37.78 -14.41 -15.52
C LEU A 222 -38.61 -14.01 -16.75
N VAL A 223 -39.77 -14.66 -16.96
CA VAL A 223 -40.66 -14.42 -18.10
C VAL A 223 -41.36 -13.06 -18.00
N SER A 224 -41.89 -12.73 -16.81
CA SER A 224 -42.59 -11.44 -16.58
C SER A 224 -41.68 -10.23 -16.76
N ASN A 225 -40.37 -10.40 -16.55
CA ASN A 225 -39.37 -9.35 -16.79
C ASN A 225 -38.74 -9.43 -18.19
N HIS A 226 -39.21 -10.31 -19.08
CA HIS A 226 -38.68 -10.51 -20.43
C HIS A 226 -37.18 -10.85 -20.48
N LEU A 227 -36.68 -11.57 -19.47
CA LEU A 227 -35.27 -11.97 -19.34
C LEU A 227 -35.01 -13.41 -19.79
N ASP A 228 -36.06 -14.16 -20.10
CA ASP A 228 -36.05 -15.58 -20.49
C ASP A 228 -35.20 -15.84 -21.75
N LYS A 229 -35.17 -14.88 -22.68
CA LYS A 229 -34.35 -14.96 -23.90
C LYS A 229 -32.90 -14.55 -23.70
N LEU A 230 -32.55 -13.96 -22.56
CA LEU A 230 -31.21 -13.46 -22.25
C LEU A 230 -30.38 -14.43 -21.41
N ILE A 231 -31.04 -15.35 -20.70
CA ILE A 231 -30.36 -16.38 -19.91
C ILE A 231 -29.88 -17.52 -20.83
N HIS A 232 -28.65 -18.01 -20.60
CA HIS A 232 -28.05 -19.04 -21.44
C HIS A 232 -28.39 -20.46 -20.97
N ASN A 233 -28.56 -20.65 -19.66
CA ASN A 233 -28.84 -21.94 -19.05
C ASN A 233 -30.22 -21.94 -18.39
N SER A 234 -30.91 -23.08 -18.42
CA SER A 234 -32.15 -23.23 -17.65
C SER A 234 -31.89 -23.08 -16.15
N LEU A 235 -32.91 -22.61 -15.41
CA LEU A 235 -32.83 -22.47 -13.96
C LEU A 235 -32.54 -23.80 -13.27
N GLU A 236 -33.13 -24.90 -13.77
CA GLU A 236 -32.90 -26.24 -13.25
C GLU A 236 -31.44 -26.71 -13.46
N TYR A 237 -30.91 -26.51 -14.67
CA TYR A 237 -29.51 -26.85 -14.95
C TYR A 237 -28.56 -26.01 -14.09
N THR A 238 -28.84 -24.72 -13.96
CA THR A 238 -28.06 -23.81 -13.14
C THR A 238 -28.03 -24.25 -11.68
N ARG A 239 -29.20 -24.55 -11.10
CA ARG A 239 -29.33 -25.00 -9.70
C ARG A 239 -28.61 -26.32 -9.43
N LYS A 240 -28.72 -27.29 -10.35
CA LYS A 240 -28.18 -28.65 -10.18
C LYS A 240 -26.70 -28.78 -10.54
N ARG A 241 -26.21 -28.00 -11.51
CA ARG A 241 -24.87 -28.20 -12.11
C ARG A 241 -23.92 -27.02 -11.89
N ILE A 242 -24.41 -25.77 -11.94
CA ILE A 242 -23.55 -24.58 -11.95
C ILE A 242 -23.35 -23.97 -10.57
N LEU A 243 -24.41 -23.85 -9.77
CA LEU A 243 -24.31 -23.32 -8.40
C LEU A 243 -23.48 -24.24 -7.48
N PRO A 244 -23.58 -25.58 -7.56
CA PRO A 244 -22.77 -26.47 -6.71
C PRO A 244 -21.32 -26.64 -7.19
N SER A 245 -21.00 -26.22 -8.42
CA SER A 245 -19.67 -26.43 -8.99
C SER A 245 -18.73 -25.25 -8.69
N TYR A 246 -17.43 -25.50 -8.77
CA TYR A 246 -16.41 -24.46 -8.89
C TYR A 246 -16.25 -23.95 -10.33
N SER A 247 -17.06 -24.44 -11.28
CA SER A 247 -16.90 -24.10 -12.70
C SER A 247 -17.36 -22.68 -13.01
N GLU A 248 -16.89 -22.18 -14.15
CA GLU A 248 -17.34 -20.92 -14.73
C GLU A 248 -18.87 -20.85 -14.78
N PHE A 249 -19.35 -19.67 -14.41
CA PHE A 249 -20.74 -19.26 -14.48
C PHE A 249 -20.78 -18.03 -15.37
N ASN A 250 -21.73 -17.98 -16.30
CA ASN A 250 -21.87 -16.86 -17.22
C ASN A 250 -22.24 -15.60 -16.41
N TRP A 251 -21.49 -14.51 -16.61
CA TRP A 251 -21.69 -13.27 -15.85
C TRP A 251 -23.08 -12.65 -16.11
N ALA A 252 -23.63 -12.80 -17.32
CA ALA A 252 -24.96 -12.34 -17.68
C ALA A 252 -26.04 -13.14 -16.93
N ASP A 253 -25.91 -14.47 -16.94
CA ASP A 253 -26.79 -15.35 -16.16
C ASP A 253 -26.72 -15.00 -14.68
N ALA A 254 -25.51 -14.76 -14.14
CA ALA A 254 -25.32 -14.36 -12.75
C ALA A 254 -26.07 -13.06 -12.41
N LEU A 255 -25.98 -12.04 -13.26
CA LEU A 255 -26.66 -10.76 -13.06
C LEU A 255 -28.19 -10.90 -13.10
N ILE A 256 -28.71 -11.65 -14.08
CA ILE A 256 -30.15 -11.93 -14.19
C ILE A 256 -30.64 -12.71 -12.98
N LEU A 257 -29.86 -13.69 -12.52
CA LEU A 257 -30.20 -14.53 -11.38
C LEU A 257 -30.18 -13.76 -10.06
N LEU A 258 -29.27 -12.80 -9.91
CA LEU A 258 -29.29 -11.89 -8.78
C LEU A 258 -30.56 -11.04 -8.78
N TYR A 259 -30.96 -10.47 -9.91
CA TYR A 259 -32.18 -9.67 -10.01
C TYR A 259 -33.44 -10.46 -9.65
N ILE A 260 -33.64 -11.65 -10.22
CA ILE A 260 -34.87 -12.42 -9.94
C ILE A 260 -34.91 -13.00 -8.52
N CYS A 261 -33.76 -13.21 -7.88
CA CYS A 261 -33.65 -13.70 -6.50
C CYS A 261 -33.73 -12.55 -5.48
N PHE A 262 -33.09 -11.42 -5.79
CA PHE A 262 -32.93 -10.25 -4.94
C PHE A 262 -33.24 -8.99 -5.77
N PRO A 263 -34.52 -8.64 -5.98
CA PRO A 263 -34.90 -7.51 -6.82
C PRO A 263 -34.36 -6.15 -6.32
N GLU A 264 -34.05 -6.06 -5.03
CA GLU A 264 -33.39 -4.92 -4.39
C GLU A 264 -31.92 -5.31 -4.11
N PRO A 265 -30.92 -4.64 -4.72
CA PRO A 265 -29.52 -5.03 -4.57
C PRO A 265 -29.00 -5.00 -3.12
N GLU A 266 -29.58 -4.15 -2.27
CA GLU A 266 -29.24 -4.05 -0.85
C GLU A 266 -29.53 -5.34 -0.06
N ASN A 267 -30.44 -6.18 -0.56
CA ASN A 267 -30.80 -7.46 0.06
C ASN A 267 -29.85 -8.60 -0.36
N ILE A 268 -28.88 -8.35 -1.22
CA ILE A 268 -27.89 -9.36 -1.61
C ILE A 268 -26.94 -9.60 -0.43
N PRO A 269 -26.92 -10.79 0.18
CA PRO A 269 -26.09 -11.03 1.35
C PRO A 269 -24.62 -11.19 0.93
N ILE A 270 -23.77 -10.34 1.48
CA ILE A 270 -22.32 -10.37 1.24
C ILE A 270 -21.61 -10.95 2.47
N PRO A 271 -20.80 -12.01 2.32
CA PRO A 271 -20.01 -12.52 3.44
C PRO A 271 -18.92 -11.53 3.84
N GLY A 272 -18.79 -11.31 5.15
CA GLY A 272 -17.73 -10.49 5.72
C GLY A 272 -16.33 -11.10 5.55
N TYR A 273 -15.31 -10.30 5.84
CA TYR A 273 -13.91 -10.71 5.76
C TYR A 273 -13.56 -11.82 6.73
N LYS A 274 -12.78 -12.80 6.26
CA LYS A 274 -12.10 -13.73 7.14
C LYS A 274 -10.84 -13.07 7.70
N GLN A 275 -10.65 -13.16 9.02
CA GLN A 275 -9.48 -12.62 9.71
C GLN A 275 -8.14 -13.18 9.19
N GLU A 276 -8.16 -14.40 8.65
CA GLU A 276 -6.98 -15.06 8.08
C GLU A 276 -6.55 -14.40 6.76
N GLU A 277 -7.49 -14.11 5.85
CA GLU A 277 -7.23 -13.44 4.55
C GLU A 277 -6.58 -12.07 4.75
N ILE A 278 -7.04 -11.30 5.75
CA ILE A 278 -6.46 -9.99 6.11
C ILE A 278 -5.02 -10.15 6.61
N ARG A 279 -4.75 -11.16 7.45
CA ARG A 279 -3.41 -11.41 8.00
C ARG A 279 -2.42 -11.86 6.92
N GLU A 280 -2.84 -12.74 6.02
CA GLU A 280 -2.03 -13.21 4.91
C GLU A 280 -1.61 -12.05 4.01
N LEU A 281 -2.56 -11.18 3.66
CA LEU A 281 -2.24 -10.00 2.87
C LEU A 281 -1.30 -9.05 3.61
N GLN A 282 -1.52 -8.78 4.90
CA GLN A 282 -0.63 -7.91 5.69
C GLN A 282 0.83 -8.41 5.74
N VAL A 283 1.01 -9.73 5.75
CA VAL A 283 2.34 -10.33 5.71
C VAL A 283 2.92 -10.26 4.30
N ALA A 284 2.13 -10.60 3.27
CA ALA A 284 2.58 -10.61 1.89
C ALA A 284 2.84 -9.19 1.34
N SER A 285 2.15 -8.18 1.82
CA SER A 285 2.32 -6.78 1.40
C SER A 285 3.52 -6.10 2.07
N GLN A 286 4.40 -6.84 2.73
CA GLN A 286 5.68 -6.31 3.21
C GLN A 286 6.50 -5.80 2.02
N GLY A 287 6.85 -4.51 2.02
CA GLY A 287 7.48 -3.85 0.87
C GLY A 287 6.49 -3.10 -0.04
N TYR A 288 5.21 -3.09 0.30
CA TYR A 288 4.19 -2.30 -0.39
C TYR A 288 3.54 -1.30 0.57
N HIS A 289 3.17 -0.14 0.03
CA HIS A 289 2.17 0.72 0.62
C HIS A 289 0.80 0.27 0.12
N VAL A 290 -0.13 0.02 1.03
CA VAL A 290 -1.50 -0.38 0.70
C VAL A 290 -2.42 0.77 1.08
N PHE A 291 -3.16 1.28 0.10
CA PHE A 291 -4.08 2.39 0.28
C PHE A 291 -5.45 1.89 0.79
N TYR A 292 -6.18 2.76 1.49
CA TYR A 292 -7.50 2.48 2.06
C TYR A 292 -8.57 3.35 1.37
N PRO A 293 -9.82 2.87 1.24
CA PRO A 293 -10.41 1.69 1.90
C PRO A 293 -10.01 0.36 1.29
N PHE A 294 -9.91 -0.65 2.14
CA PHE A 294 -9.56 -2.03 1.78
C PHE A 294 -10.81 -2.76 1.25
N ARG A 295 -10.76 -3.31 0.03
CA ARG A 295 -11.84 -4.11 -0.59
C ARG A 295 -11.35 -5.49 -1.04
N ARG A 296 -12.18 -6.54 -0.95
CA ARG A 296 -11.89 -7.94 -1.39
C ARG A 296 -11.68 -8.03 -2.89
N ASN A 297 -12.36 -7.19 -3.66
CA ASN A 297 -12.28 -7.20 -5.12
C ASN A 297 -11.46 -6.04 -5.71
N LEU A 298 -10.95 -5.10 -4.91
CA LEU A 298 -10.11 -4.01 -5.41
C LEU A 298 -9.23 -3.43 -4.31
N ILE A 299 -7.92 -3.41 -4.51
CA ILE A 299 -6.99 -2.68 -3.66
C ILE A 299 -6.03 -1.87 -4.51
N GLU A 300 -5.65 -0.72 -3.98
CA GLU A 300 -4.61 0.14 -4.54
C GLU A 300 -3.31 -0.09 -3.77
N MET A 301 -2.22 -0.27 -4.53
CA MET A 301 -0.92 -0.61 -3.98
C MET A 301 0.18 0.20 -4.67
N GLU A 302 1.18 0.58 -3.88
CA GLU A 302 2.45 1.11 -4.35
C GLU A 302 3.57 0.19 -3.88
N HIS A 303 4.42 -0.26 -4.81
CA HIS A 303 5.60 -1.02 -4.45
C HIS A 303 6.73 -0.07 -4.00
N ILE A 304 7.20 -0.19 -2.77
CA ILE A 304 8.16 0.75 -2.16
C ILE A 304 9.52 0.72 -2.86
N CYS A 305 9.91 -0.42 -3.45
CA CYS A 305 11.21 -0.57 -4.10
C CYS A 305 11.31 0.21 -5.43
N CYS A 306 10.25 0.20 -6.23
CA CYS A 306 10.26 0.78 -7.59
C CYS A 306 9.23 1.90 -7.79
N ASN A 307 8.48 2.26 -6.74
CA ASN A 307 7.41 3.27 -6.74
C ASN A 307 6.31 3.02 -7.78
N THR A 308 6.11 1.76 -8.18
CA THR A 308 5.05 1.42 -9.11
C THR A 308 3.72 1.42 -8.39
N HIS A 309 2.81 2.28 -8.82
CA HIS A 309 1.41 2.32 -8.40
C HIS A 309 0.57 1.43 -9.32
N PHE A 310 -0.35 0.65 -8.73
CA PHE A 310 -1.22 -0.24 -9.48
C PHE A 310 -2.45 -0.66 -8.67
N LEU A 311 -3.51 -1.09 -9.37
CA LEU A 311 -4.66 -1.74 -8.76
C LEU A 311 -4.59 -3.25 -8.95
N THR A 312 -5.00 -4.00 -7.94
CA THR A 312 -5.09 -5.47 -7.97
C THR A 312 -6.20 -5.95 -7.04
N THR A 313 -6.34 -7.26 -6.83
CA THR A 313 -7.15 -7.82 -5.73
C THR A 313 -6.24 -8.46 -4.68
N PRO A 314 -6.64 -8.51 -3.40
CA PRO A 314 -5.92 -9.26 -2.37
C PRO A 314 -5.58 -10.69 -2.80
N LYS A 315 -6.55 -11.38 -3.41
CA LYS A 315 -6.40 -12.76 -3.88
C LYS A 315 -5.38 -12.86 -5.01
N ALA A 316 -5.46 -11.98 -6.00
CA ALA A 316 -4.53 -11.96 -7.12
C ALA A 316 -3.09 -11.68 -6.66
N PHE A 317 -2.92 -10.70 -5.76
CA PHE A 317 -1.64 -10.37 -5.16
C PHE A 317 -1.02 -11.59 -4.45
N LEU A 318 -1.79 -12.28 -3.62
CA LEU A 318 -1.36 -13.51 -2.93
C LEU A 318 -1.06 -14.68 -3.88
N GLU A 319 -1.62 -14.67 -5.09
CA GLU A 319 -1.38 -15.68 -6.12
C GLU A 319 -0.22 -15.33 -7.07
N GLY A 320 0.52 -14.24 -6.77
CA GLY A 320 1.73 -13.85 -7.49
C GLY A 320 1.54 -12.72 -8.50
N TRP A 321 0.35 -12.11 -8.61
CA TRP A 321 0.13 -10.86 -9.35
C TRP A 321 0.60 -9.65 -8.54
N GLU A 322 1.90 -9.65 -8.25
CA GLU A 322 2.64 -8.61 -7.54
C GLU A 322 2.92 -7.40 -8.46
N CYS A 323 3.83 -6.53 -8.04
CA CYS A 323 4.21 -5.30 -8.73
C CYS A 323 4.39 -5.49 -10.26
N PRO A 324 3.61 -4.77 -11.10
CA PRO A 324 3.70 -4.85 -12.55
C PRO A 324 5.10 -4.61 -13.13
N THR A 325 5.79 -3.59 -12.64
CA THR A 325 7.13 -3.22 -13.13
C THR A 325 8.19 -4.24 -12.74
N CYS A 326 8.13 -4.81 -11.53
CA CYS A 326 9.09 -5.86 -11.13
C CYS A 326 8.88 -7.16 -11.91
N LEU A 327 7.64 -7.47 -12.27
CA LEU A 327 7.31 -8.67 -13.03
C LEU A 327 7.50 -8.50 -14.55
N GLN A 328 7.68 -7.27 -15.05
CA GLN A 328 7.70 -6.97 -16.48
C GLN A 328 8.78 -7.70 -17.29
N ASN A 329 9.89 -8.08 -16.62
CA ASN A 329 11.02 -8.74 -17.26
C ASN A 329 10.91 -10.27 -17.27
N LEU A 330 9.88 -10.85 -16.62
CA LEU A 330 9.67 -12.29 -16.61
C LEU A 330 9.10 -12.76 -17.95
N SER A 331 9.66 -13.84 -18.49
CA SER A 331 9.07 -14.52 -19.63
C SER A 331 7.71 -15.16 -19.28
N PRO A 332 6.84 -15.42 -20.28
CA PRO A 332 5.60 -16.18 -20.08
C PRO A 332 5.77 -17.51 -19.34
N ASN A 333 6.87 -18.21 -19.60
CA ASN A 333 7.19 -19.47 -18.95
C ASN A 333 7.55 -19.31 -17.47
N GLU A 334 8.35 -18.30 -17.12
CA GLU A 334 8.76 -18.03 -15.73
C GLU A 334 7.57 -17.58 -14.89
N MET A 335 6.74 -16.68 -15.43
CA MET A 335 5.53 -16.24 -14.74
C MET A 335 4.57 -17.41 -14.52
N PHE A 336 4.34 -18.23 -15.55
CA PHE A 336 3.46 -19.40 -15.41
C PHE A 336 3.96 -20.38 -14.34
N LYS A 337 5.27 -20.68 -14.32
CA LYS A 337 5.89 -21.53 -13.29
C LYS A 337 5.69 -20.97 -11.90
N ARG A 338 5.98 -19.68 -11.70
CA ARG A 338 5.80 -18.97 -10.43
C ARG A 338 4.36 -19.06 -9.95
N MET A 339 3.39 -18.80 -10.82
CA MET A 339 1.97 -18.87 -10.46
C MET A 339 1.50 -20.28 -10.13
N VAL A 340 1.99 -21.30 -10.85
CA VAL A 340 1.69 -22.71 -10.53
C VAL A 340 2.29 -23.10 -9.17
N GLU A 341 3.51 -22.65 -8.88
CA GLU A 341 4.17 -22.89 -7.60
C GLU A 341 3.38 -22.26 -6.44
N ILE A 342 3.02 -20.98 -6.54
CA ILE A 342 2.26 -20.27 -5.50
C ILE A 342 0.84 -20.86 -5.35
N SER A 343 0.05 -20.90 -6.43
CA SER A 343 -1.35 -21.38 -6.38
C SER A 343 -1.48 -22.89 -6.15
N GLY A 344 -0.40 -23.63 -6.39
CA GLY A 344 -0.25 -25.06 -6.10
C GLY A 344 0.42 -25.35 -4.75
N TYR A 345 0.67 -24.34 -3.91
CA TYR A 345 1.29 -24.47 -2.59
C TYR A 345 2.66 -25.18 -2.60
N GLY A 346 3.43 -25.01 -3.67
CA GLY A 346 4.74 -25.64 -3.88
C GLY A 346 4.67 -27.12 -4.26
N GLU A 347 3.47 -27.70 -4.42
CA GLU A 347 3.29 -29.13 -4.69
C GLU A 347 3.31 -29.49 -6.18
N TYR A 348 3.45 -28.51 -7.07
CA TYR A 348 3.33 -28.72 -8.51
C TYR A 348 4.56 -28.21 -9.26
N LYS A 349 5.04 -29.03 -10.19
CA LYS A 349 6.16 -28.69 -11.07
C LYS A 349 5.71 -28.72 -12.52
N VAL A 350 5.88 -27.60 -13.22
CA VAL A 350 5.62 -27.51 -14.67
C VAL A 350 6.74 -28.20 -15.43
N LEU A 351 6.40 -29.14 -16.31
CA LEU A 351 7.36 -29.94 -17.07
C LEU A 351 7.45 -29.54 -18.54
N SER A 352 6.37 -29.06 -19.14
CA SER A 352 6.37 -28.58 -20.53
C SER A 352 6.51 -27.06 -20.60
N THR A 353 6.76 -26.54 -21.80
CA THR A 353 6.67 -25.11 -22.08
C THR A 353 5.21 -24.63 -22.02
N PHE A 354 5.02 -23.42 -21.54
CA PHE A 354 3.80 -22.65 -21.61
C PHE A 354 3.79 -21.85 -22.92
N GLU A 355 2.74 -22.02 -23.72
CA GLU A 355 2.51 -21.26 -24.94
C GLU A 355 1.36 -20.26 -24.79
N SER A 356 0.24 -20.70 -24.23
CA SER A 356 -0.95 -19.87 -24.02
C SER A 356 -1.90 -20.53 -23.01
N LEU A 357 -2.88 -19.75 -22.52
CA LEU A 357 -3.89 -20.25 -21.58
C LEU A 357 -4.83 -21.31 -22.18
N SER A 358 -4.92 -21.39 -23.50
CA SER A 358 -5.79 -22.32 -24.24
C SER A 358 -5.07 -23.58 -24.74
N LYS A 359 -3.73 -23.65 -24.63
CA LYS A 359 -2.95 -24.84 -24.97
C LYS A 359 -2.58 -25.61 -23.69
N LYS A 360 -2.68 -26.94 -23.75
CA LYS A 360 -2.40 -27.80 -22.59
C LYS A 360 -0.93 -27.75 -22.23
N VAL A 361 -0.65 -27.84 -20.93
CA VAL A 361 0.69 -27.98 -20.35
C VAL A 361 0.77 -29.26 -19.52
N THR A 362 1.96 -29.83 -19.42
CA THR A 362 2.25 -31.00 -18.59
C THR A 362 2.75 -30.55 -17.23
N ILE A 363 2.08 -30.98 -16.16
CA ILE A 363 2.41 -30.67 -14.77
C ILE A 363 2.56 -31.97 -13.98
N LYS A 364 3.51 -32.01 -13.06
CA LYS A 364 3.71 -33.09 -12.09
C LYS A 364 3.27 -32.64 -10.70
N HIS A 365 2.42 -33.42 -10.03
CA HIS A 365 2.18 -33.25 -8.59
C HIS A 365 3.29 -33.97 -7.84
N THR A 366 4.07 -33.23 -7.06
CA THR A 366 5.29 -33.74 -6.41
C THR A 366 4.99 -34.73 -5.30
N ILE A 367 3.79 -34.66 -4.68
CA ILE A 367 3.38 -35.55 -3.59
C ILE A 367 2.97 -36.93 -4.12
N CYS A 368 2.05 -37.01 -5.08
CA CYS A 368 1.60 -38.31 -5.62
C CYS A 368 2.50 -38.83 -6.75
N GLY A 369 3.39 -38.00 -7.29
CA GLY A 369 4.28 -38.33 -8.40
C GLY A 369 3.61 -38.33 -9.78
N GLN A 370 2.27 -38.24 -9.84
CA GLN A 370 1.52 -38.29 -11.10
C GLN A 370 1.83 -37.09 -11.98
N THR A 371 2.03 -37.37 -13.26
CA THR A 371 2.19 -36.38 -14.32
C THR A 371 0.95 -36.40 -15.20
N TYR A 372 0.39 -35.23 -15.50
CA TYR A 372 -0.84 -35.11 -16.29
C TYR A 372 -0.85 -33.81 -17.09
N THR A 373 -1.69 -33.76 -18.11
CA THR A 373 -1.89 -32.57 -18.94
C THR A 373 -3.11 -31.78 -18.47
N ILE A 374 -3.00 -30.47 -18.45
CA ILE A 374 -4.08 -29.57 -18.04
C ILE A 374 -4.02 -28.26 -18.82
N LEU A 375 -5.17 -27.64 -19.05
CA LEU A 375 -5.19 -26.26 -19.56
C LEU A 375 -4.73 -25.31 -18.44
N PRO A 376 -3.75 -24.41 -18.68
CA PRO A 376 -3.31 -23.42 -17.70
C PRO A 376 -4.45 -22.65 -17.05
N ARG A 377 -5.45 -22.21 -17.83
CA ARG A 377 -6.65 -21.52 -17.29
C ARG A 377 -7.41 -22.35 -16.27
N ASN A 378 -7.48 -23.67 -16.45
CA ASN A 378 -8.19 -24.55 -15.53
C ASN A 378 -7.42 -24.72 -14.22
N PHE A 379 -6.09 -24.73 -14.28
CA PHE A 379 -5.26 -24.80 -13.08
C PHE A 379 -5.29 -23.48 -12.29
N LEU A 380 -5.10 -22.35 -12.99
CA LEU A 380 -4.98 -21.03 -12.37
C LEU A 380 -6.34 -20.46 -11.93
N PHE A 381 -7.37 -20.54 -12.78
CA PHE A 381 -8.63 -19.81 -12.56
C PHE A 381 -9.79 -20.69 -12.11
N GLU A 382 -9.77 -21.99 -12.42
CA GLU A 382 -10.81 -22.94 -11.99
C GLU A 382 -10.35 -23.82 -10.81
N HIS A 383 -9.14 -23.58 -10.30
CA HIS A 383 -8.50 -24.35 -9.24
C HIS A 383 -8.54 -25.88 -9.43
N LYS A 384 -8.56 -26.37 -10.68
CA LYS A 384 -8.44 -27.81 -10.95
C LYS A 384 -7.07 -28.29 -10.50
N ARG A 385 -7.04 -29.37 -9.73
CA ARG A 385 -5.83 -29.98 -9.16
C ARG A 385 -5.69 -31.43 -9.62
N CYS A 386 -4.59 -32.08 -9.24
CA CYS A 386 -4.36 -33.48 -9.58
C CYS A 386 -5.55 -34.35 -9.12
N PRO A 387 -6.01 -35.34 -9.91
CA PRO A 387 -7.11 -36.22 -9.52
C PRO A 387 -6.90 -36.93 -8.17
N CYS A 388 -5.66 -37.17 -7.76
CA CYS A 388 -5.34 -37.70 -6.43
C CYS A 388 -5.76 -36.79 -5.28
N ASN A 389 -6.12 -35.52 -5.53
CA ASN A 389 -6.70 -34.64 -4.52
C ASN A 389 -8.22 -34.89 -4.34
N SER A 390 -8.88 -35.47 -5.36
CA SER A 390 -10.30 -35.83 -5.34
C SER A 390 -10.57 -37.32 -5.12
N GLN A 391 -9.59 -38.20 -5.37
CA GLN A 391 -9.69 -39.64 -5.17
C GLN A 391 -8.41 -40.16 -4.50
N ILE A 392 -8.43 -40.30 -3.17
CA ILE A 392 -7.41 -41.03 -2.43
C ILE A 392 -8.00 -42.34 -1.93
N SER A 393 -7.24 -43.43 -1.98
CA SER A 393 -7.64 -44.68 -1.31
C SER A 393 -7.53 -44.54 0.21
N ILE A 394 -8.24 -45.37 0.97
CA ILE A 394 -8.21 -45.32 2.44
C ILE A 394 -6.80 -45.53 3.01
N ASP A 395 -5.96 -46.31 2.33
CA ASP A 395 -4.58 -46.57 2.77
C ASP A 395 -3.65 -45.40 2.48
N GLN A 396 -3.82 -44.73 1.33
CA GLN A 396 -3.13 -43.47 1.04
C GLN A 396 -3.58 -42.35 1.97
N ALA A 397 -4.86 -42.32 2.33
CA ALA A 397 -5.39 -41.39 3.32
C ALA A 397 -4.73 -41.63 4.69
N ARG A 398 -4.62 -42.87 5.15
CA ARG A 398 -3.96 -43.22 6.42
C ARG A 398 -2.49 -42.81 6.47
N GLN A 399 -1.74 -42.97 5.39
CA GLN A 399 -0.32 -42.59 5.33
C GLN A 399 -0.08 -41.08 5.44
N ARG A 400 -1.07 -40.26 5.08
CA ARG A 400 -0.97 -38.79 5.07
C ARG A 400 -1.42 -38.14 6.40
N ILE A 401 -1.82 -38.94 7.39
CA ILE A 401 -2.37 -38.45 8.65
C ILE A 401 -1.36 -38.66 9.78
N THR A 402 -0.85 -37.54 10.28
CA THR A 402 -0.06 -37.44 11.52
C THR A 402 -0.47 -36.14 12.24
N PRO A 403 -0.54 -36.11 13.59
CA PRO A 403 -0.33 -37.22 14.53
C PRO A 403 -1.58 -38.07 14.82
N MET A 404 -2.75 -37.83 14.20
CA MET A 404 -3.98 -38.58 14.50
C MET A 404 -4.04 -39.99 13.85
N LYS A 405 -4.97 -40.85 14.29
CA LYS A 405 -5.28 -42.13 13.63
C LYS A 405 -6.60 -42.02 12.86
N LEU A 406 -6.59 -42.26 11.55
CA LEU A 406 -7.81 -42.24 10.72
C LEU A 406 -8.65 -43.52 10.92
N ILE A 407 -9.88 -43.37 11.37
CA ILE A 407 -10.82 -44.46 11.71
C ILE A 407 -11.80 -44.71 10.56
N ARG A 408 -12.45 -43.65 10.05
CA ARG A 408 -13.43 -43.74 8.96
C ARG A 408 -13.10 -42.71 7.89
N PHE A 409 -13.14 -43.13 6.63
CA PHE A 409 -12.82 -42.30 5.48
C PHE A 409 -13.62 -42.77 4.27
N ASN A 410 -14.34 -41.83 3.63
CA ASN A 410 -15.11 -42.09 2.41
C ASN A 410 -14.51 -41.33 1.22
N SER A 411 -14.25 -40.02 1.37
CA SER A 411 -13.58 -39.18 0.36
C SER A 411 -12.91 -37.96 1.02
N THR A 412 -12.13 -37.18 0.24
CA THR A 412 -11.43 -35.98 0.73
C THR A 412 -12.37 -34.83 1.13
N GLU A 413 -13.55 -34.78 0.51
CA GLU A 413 -14.55 -33.72 0.66
C GLU A 413 -15.68 -34.05 1.65
N THR A 414 -15.73 -35.31 2.12
CA THR A 414 -16.71 -35.79 3.10
C THR A 414 -16.09 -35.90 4.49
N ASP A 415 -16.96 -36.02 5.49
CA ASP A 415 -16.54 -36.16 6.88
C ASP A 415 -15.76 -37.45 7.11
N ALA A 416 -14.60 -37.30 7.74
CA ALA A 416 -13.71 -38.37 8.16
C ALA A 416 -13.61 -38.39 9.69
N THR A 417 -13.47 -39.58 10.27
CA THR A 417 -13.36 -39.76 11.72
C THR A 417 -11.92 -40.05 12.10
N PHE A 418 -11.40 -39.28 13.05
CA PHE A 418 -10.04 -39.35 13.54
C PHE A 418 -10.05 -39.73 15.03
N ARG A 419 -9.07 -40.52 15.47
CA ARG A 419 -8.79 -40.80 16.88
C ARG A 419 -7.51 -40.10 17.29
N CYS A 420 -7.59 -39.32 18.35
CA CYS A 420 -6.44 -38.69 18.95
C CYS A 420 -5.65 -39.67 19.81
N PRO A 421 -4.35 -39.91 19.56
CA PRO A 421 -3.53 -40.72 20.44
C PRO A 421 -3.35 -40.10 21.83
N GLU A 422 -3.30 -38.76 21.91
CA GLU A 422 -3.05 -38.06 23.17
C GLU A 422 -4.23 -38.10 24.14
N CYS A 423 -5.46 -37.88 23.66
CA CYS A 423 -6.65 -37.89 24.53
C CYS A 423 -7.52 -39.14 24.38
N GLY A 424 -7.17 -40.07 23.48
CA GLY A 424 -7.89 -41.31 23.19
C GLY A 424 -9.24 -41.16 22.50
N LYS A 425 -9.83 -39.95 22.46
CA LYS A 425 -11.17 -39.66 21.94
C LYS A 425 -11.19 -39.54 20.41
N THR A 426 -12.34 -39.88 19.83
CA THR A 426 -12.62 -39.74 18.39
C THR A 426 -13.36 -38.47 18.08
N PHE A 427 -13.04 -37.81 16.97
CA PHE A 427 -13.74 -36.64 16.46
C PHE A 427 -13.89 -36.71 14.95
N THR A 428 -14.90 -36.02 14.42
CA THR A 428 -15.24 -36.05 12.99
C THR A 428 -15.07 -34.66 12.38
N THR A 429 -14.45 -34.60 11.21
CA THR A 429 -14.28 -33.39 10.40
C THR A 429 -13.97 -33.81 8.96
N LYS A 430 -14.21 -32.93 7.97
CA LYS A 430 -13.74 -33.17 6.60
C LYS A 430 -12.26 -33.51 6.57
N TYR A 431 -11.90 -34.49 5.75
CA TYR A 431 -10.50 -34.94 5.60
C TYR A 431 -9.57 -33.79 5.19
N ILE A 432 -9.99 -32.96 4.22
CA ILE A 432 -9.24 -31.78 3.77
C ILE A 432 -9.06 -30.72 4.88
N ASN A 433 -10.03 -30.59 5.79
CA ASN A 433 -9.94 -29.64 6.89
C ASN A 433 -8.95 -30.13 7.96
N TYR A 434 -8.84 -31.43 8.16
CA TYR A 434 -7.83 -31.99 9.03
C TYR A 434 -6.42 -31.84 8.43
N THR A 435 -6.22 -32.10 7.13
CA THR A 435 -4.89 -31.95 6.52
C THR A 435 -4.38 -30.51 6.58
N ARG A 436 -5.28 -29.52 6.48
CA ARG A 436 -4.96 -28.10 6.69
C ARG A 436 -4.69 -27.73 8.15
N HIS A 437 -5.32 -28.44 9.08
CA HIS A 437 -5.27 -28.15 10.52
C HIS A 437 -5.16 -29.44 11.34
N PRO A 438 -3.94 -30.03 11.42
CA PRO A 438 -3.73 -31.40 11.89
C PRO A 438 -3.67 -31.49 13.43
N TYR A 439 -4.72 -31.07 14.12
CA TYR A 439 -4.82 -31.13 15.58
C TYR A 439 -6.17 -31.67 16.08
N CYS A 440 -6.20 -32.17 17.33
CA CYS A 440 -7.41 -32.75 17.91
C CYS A 440 -8.45 -31.68 18.28
N ARG A 441 -9.66 -31.81 17.73
CA ARG A 441 -10.77 -30.87 17.98
C ARG A 441 -11.39 -30.97 19.36
N ILE A 442 -11.21 -32.10 20.04
CA ILE A 442 -11.71 -32.31 21.40
C ILE A 442 -10.75 -31.71 22.44
N CYS A 443 -9.44 -31.97 22.29
CA CYS A 443 -8.42 -31.29 23.09
C CYS A 443 -8.47 -29.78 22.93
N GLY A 444 -8.82 -29.30 21.73
CA GLY A 444 -8.99 -27.88 21.44
C GLY A 444 -10.15 -27.21 22.21
N ASN A 445 -11.22 -27.94 22.54
CA ASN A 445 -12.46 -27.37 23.09
C ASN A 445 -12.70 -27.58 24.60
N GLN A 446 -11.93 -28.43 25.30
CA GLN A 446 -12.15 -28.71 26.73
C GLN A 446 -11.49 -27.69 27.69
N LYS A 447 -12.00 -26.45 27.74
CA LYS A 447 -11.61 -25.45 28.77
C LYS A 447 -12.80 -24.74 29.43
N ALA A 448 -13.50 -25.42 30.37
CA ALA A 448 -14.08 -24.82 31.59
C ALA A 448 -14.54 -25.90 32.63
N PRO A 449 -14.00 -25.95 33.88
CA PRO A 449 -14.41 -26.94 34.91
C PRO A 449 -14.91 -26.35 36.26
N ARG A 450 -15.70 -27.14 37.02
CA ARG A 450 -15.95 -27.00 38.48
C ARG A 450 -15.53 -28.28 39.22
N ASN A 451 -14.23 -28.36 39.52
CA ASN A 451 -13.59 -29.00 40.69
C ASN A 451 -12.10 -28.84 40.47
N ARG A 452 -11.53 -27.74 40.99
CA ARG A 452 -10.16 -27.35 40.65
C ARG A 452 -9.18 -28.10 41.54
N SER A 453 -8.53 -29.11 40.99
CA SER A 453 -7.34 -29.73 41.55
C SER A 453 -6.18 -28.73 41.63
N ASN A 454 -5.12 -29.10 42.34
CA ASN A 454 -3.85 -28.36 42.36
C ASN A 454 -3.30 -28.04 40.96
N GLN A 455 -3.49 -28.97 40.02
CA GLN A 455 -3.11 -28.78 38.62
C GLN A 455 -4.03 -27.79 37.91
N ASP A 456 -5.34 -27.84 38.17
CA ASP A 456 -6.30 -26.88 37.60
C ASP A 456 -6.03 -25.46 38.10
N PHE A 457 -5.69 -25.29 39.38
CA PHE A 457 -5.27 -24.00 39.91
C PHE A 457 -4.00 -23.48 39.21
N LYS A 458 -2.98 -24.33 39.00
CA LYS A 458 -1.78 -23.97 38.22
C LYS A 458 -2.12 -23.62 36.78
N GLN A 459 -3.08 -24.31 36.15
CA GLN A 459 -3.55 -23.98 34.81
C GLN A 459 -4.29 -22.65 34.77
N ASP A 460 -5.14 -22.35 35.75
CA ASP A 460 -5.86 -21.08 35.82
C ASP A 460 -4.92 -19.91 36.13
N LEU A 461 -3.92 -20.11 36.98
CA LEU A 461 -2.82 -19.18 37.19
C LEU A 461 -2.10 -18.91 35.87
N LYS A 462 -1.78 -19.96 35.10
CA LYS A 462 -1.15 -19.83 33.77
C LYS A 462 -2.04 -19.13 32.73
N LYS A 463 -3.35 -19.39 32.73
CA LYS A 463 -4.30 -18.69 31.84
C LYS A 463 -4.43 -17.20 32.21
N LEU A 464 -4.38 -16.88 33.50
CA LEU A 464 -4.56 -15.51 33.99
C LEU A 464 -3.32 -14.63 33.80
N VAL A 465 -2.13 -15.16 34.09
CA VAL A 465 -0.88 -14.37 34.17
C VAL A 465 0.32 -15.03 33.45
N GLY A 466 0.11 -16.11 32.70
CA GLY A 466 1.16 -16.78 31.95
C GLY A 466 2.21 -17.44 32.87
N THR A 467 3.48 -17.10 32.68
CA THR A 467 4.61 -17.59 33.49
C THR A 467 5.08 -16.55 34.52
N GLU A 468 4.31 -15.50 34.79
CA GLU A 468 4.75 -14.40 35.65
C GLU A 468 4.82 -14.79 37.14
N TYR A 469 4.03 -15.78 37.58
CA TYR A 469 3.99 -16.24 38.97
C TYR A 469 4.15 -17.76 39.07
N THR A 470 4.78 -18.21 40.16
CA THR A 470 4.96 -19.63 40.49
C THR A 470 4.30 -19.93 41.84
N LEU A 471 3.50 -21.00 41.93
CA LEU A 471 2.93 -21.48 43.18
C LEU A 471 3.97 -22.30 43.95
N MET A 472 4.28 -21.90 45.18
CA MET A 472 5.33 -22.51 46.01
C MET A 472 4.82 -23.63 46.94
N GLY A 473 3.51 -23.88 46.98
CA GLY A 473 2.88 -24.90 47.82
C GLY A 473 1.67 -25.57 47.18
N ASN A 474 0.80 -26.15 48.00
CA ASN A 474 -0.46 -26.77 47.55
C ASN A 474 -1.63 -25.79 47.66
N TYR A 475 -2.49 -25.80 46.66
CA TYR A 475 -3.81 -25.16 46.65
C TYR A 475 -4.86 -26.12 47.19
N THR A 476 -5.59 -25.67 48.21
CA THR A 476 -6.69 -26.42 48.82
C THR A 476 -8.04 -25.90 48.33
N ASN A 477 -8.30 -24.59 48.46
CA ASN A 477 -9.54 -23.95 48.04
C ASN A 477 -9.35 -22.42 47.90
N MET A 478 -10.39 -21.70 47.47
CA MET A 478 -10.32 -20.25 47.19
C MET A 478 -10.13 -19.36 48.43
N ASN A 479 -10.42 -19.88 49.62
CA ASN A 479 -10.43 -19.16 50.89
C ASN A 479 -9.24 -19.54 51.81
N THR A 480 -8.35 -20.42 51.35
CA THR A 480 -7.12 -20.78 52.07
C THR A 480 -5.93 -20.03 51.46
N PRO A 481 -5.12 -19.30 52.24
CA PRO A 481 -3.97 -18.58 51.72
C PRO A 481 -2.96 -19.50 51.04
N ILE A 482 -2.37 -19.00 49.96
CA ILE A 482 -1.32 -19.67 49.19
C ILE A 482 -0.09 -18.78 49.10
N THR A 483 1.08 -19.39 48.93
CA THR A 483 2.33 -18.67 48.70
C THR A 483 2.68 -18.64 47.22
N LEU A 484 2.80 -17.44 46.66
CA LEU A 484 3.20 -17.20 45.28
C LEU A 484 4.57 -16.53 45.21
N LYS A 485 5.39 -16.95 44.25
CA LYS A 485 6.64 -16.30 43.86
C LYS A 485 6.42 -15.47 42.60
N HIS A 486 6.75 -14.18 42.65
CA HIS A 486 6.74 -13.35 41.43
C HIS A 486 8.05 -13.57 40.66
N ASN A 487 7.97 -14.16 39.46
CA ASN A 487 9.17 -14.58 38.73
C ASN A 487 10.03 -13.42 38.24
N LYS A 488 9.47 -12.19 38.17
CA LYS A 488 10.19 -10.96 37.79
C LYS A 488 11.00 -10.37 38.94
N CYS A 489 10.42 -10.17 40.13
CA CYS A 489 11.14 -9.60 41.28
C CYS A 489 11.71 -10.65 42.25
N LYS A 490 11.45 -11.93 41.99
CA LYS A 490 11.93 -13.11 42.75
C LYS A 490 11.47 -13.20 44.21
N LYS A 491 10.60 -12.30 44.68
CA LYS A 491 10.05 -12.31 46.04
C LYS A 491 8.84 -13.25 46.17
N GLU A 492 8.70 -13.85 47.34
CA GLU A 492 7.60 -14.73 47.72
C GLU A 492 6.66 -13.98 48.68
N PHE A 493 5.35 -14.19 48.51
CA PHE A 493 4.33 -13.56 49.35
C PHE A 493 3.08 -14.43 49.44
N THR A 494 2.37 -14.29 50.56
CA THR A 494 1.13 -15.02 50.82
C THR A 494 -0.08 -14.20 50.37
N ILE A 495 -1.04 -14.85 49.72
CA ILE A 495 -2.28 -14.23 49.25
C ILE A 495 -3.43 -15.24 49.21
N LEU A 496 -4.67 -14.77 49.43
CA LEU A 496 -5.84 -15.61 49.17
C LEU A 496 -6.04 -15.80 47.65
N PRO A 497 -6.28 -17.02 47.17
CA PRO A 497 -6.55 -17.27 45.75
C PRO A 497 -7.66 -16.38 45.17
N ARG A 498 -8.75 -16.18 45.92
CA ARG A 498 -9.86 -15.30 45.50
C ARG A 498 -9.42 -13.85 45.26
N ASP A 499 -8.54 -13.31 46.10
CA ASP A 499 -8.09 -11.91 46.01
C ASP A 499 -7.12 -11.74 44.83
N PHE A 500 -6.33 -12.77 44.54
CA PHE A 500 -5.48 -12.82 43.35
C PHE A 500 -6.31 -12.80 42.06
N PHE A 501 -7.40 -13.59 42.01
CA PHE A 501 -8.35 -13.59 40.88
C PHE A 501 -9.19 -12.30 40.77
N GLN A 502 -9.29 -11.50 41.83
CA GLN A 502 -9.89 -10.16 41.80
C GLN A 502 -8.90 -9.05 41.37
N GLY A 503 -7.68 -9.39 40.98
CA GLY A 503 -6.70 -8.46 40.41
C GLY A 503 -5.59 -8.02 41.35
N THR A 504 -5.52 -8.54 42.58
CA THR A 504 -4.41 -8.26 43.50
C THR A 504 -3.12 -8.90 42.98
N ARG A 505 -1.99 -8.18 43.05
CA ARG A 505 -0.68 -8.59 42.51
C ARG A 505 0.42 -8.41 43.55
N CYS A 506 1.64 -8.85 43.19
CA CYS A 506 2.82 -8.78 44.04
C CYS A 506 2.93 -7.41 44.76
N PRO A 507 2.88 -7.39 46.11
CA PRO A 507 2.89 -6.14 46.87
C PRO A 507 4.20 -5.37 46.72
N PHE A 508 5.29 -6.06 46.38
CA PHE A 508 6.61 -5.46 46.16
C PHE A 508 6.79 -4.81 44.78
N CYS A 509 5.92 -5.15 43.81
CA CYS A 509 5.97 -4.63 42.44
C CYS A 509 4.80 -3.70 42.11
N ARG A 510 3.73 -3.75 42.89
CA ARG A 510 2.53 -2.95 42.67
C ARG A 510 2.86 -1.47 42.88
N LYS A 511 3.03 -0.74 41.78
CA LYS A 511 3.08 0.74 41.78
C LYS A 511 1.66 1.29 41.64
N GLN A 512 1.35 2.36 42.36
CA GLN A 512 0.09 3.06 42.16
C GLN A 512 0.10 3.73 40.78
N MET A 513 -0.99 3.56 40.03
CA MET A 513 -1.21 4.22 38.74
C MET A 513 -2.22 5.36 38.94
N PRO A 514 -1.82 6.63 38.74
CA PRO A 514 -2.73 7.77 38.81
C PRO A 514 -3.88 7.65 37.80
N ASP A 515 -5.03 8.25 38.13
CA ASP A 515 -6.25 8.16 37.30
C ASP A 515 -6.05 8.65 35.85
N PRO A 516 -5.36 9.77 35.57
CA PRO A 516 -5.12 10.19 34.18
C PRO A 516 -4.35 9.15 33.37
N THR A 517 -3.28 8.60 33.95
CA THR A 517 -2.49 7.53 33.32
C THR A 517 -3.30 6.26 33.12
N PHE A 518 -4.19 5.94 34.07
CA PHE A 518 -5.08 4.79 33.97
C PHE A 518 -6.12 4.95 32.85
N TYR A 519 -6.70 6.14 32.66
CA TYR A 519 -7.65 6.38 31.56
C TYR A 519 -6.97 6.23 30.20
N THR A 520 -5.77 6.82 30.04
CA THR A 520 -4.95 6.66 28.84
C THR A 520 -4.58 5.19 28.63
N TYR A 521 -4.16 4.49 29.68
CA TYR A 521 -3.83 3.07 29.62
C TYR A 521 -4.99 2.22 29.09
N VAL A 522 -6.20 2.40 29.63
CA VAL A 522 -7.39 1.65 29.21
C VAL A 522 -7.64 1.89 27.73
N ASN A 523 -7.73 3.16 27.31
CA ASN A 523 -7.97 3.53 25.92
C ASN A 523 -6.88 3.00 24.97
N THR A 524 -5.60 3.08 25.36
CA THR A 524 -4.47 2.64 24.52
C THR A 524 -4.41 1.12 24.39
N VAL A 525 -4.47 0.37 25.49
CA VAL A 525 -4.39 -1.10 25.46
C VAL A 525 -5.59 -1.71 24.75
N SER A 526 -6.77 -1.10 24.89
CA SER A 526 -7.97 -1.52 24.18
C SER A 526 -8.07 -0.97 22.75
N ILE A 527 -7.10 -0.18 22.26
CA ILE A 527 -7.14 0.47 20.93
C ILE A 527 -8.46 1.25 20.72
N GLY A 528 -8.88 1.98 21.76
CA GLY A 528 -10.10 2.82 21.74
C GLY A 528 -11.43 2.07 21.89
N VAL A 529 -11.44 0.73 21.94
CA VAL A 529 -12.66 -0.07 22.14
C VAL A 529 -13.30 0.23 23.49
N TYR A 530 -12.51 0.42 24.54
CA TYR A 530 -13.01 0.73 25.88
C TYR A 530 -12.58 2.12 26.33
N LYS A 531 -13.53 2.87 26.90
CA LYS A 531 -13.28 4.17 27.54
C LYS A 531 -13.88 4.22 28.94
N VAL A 532 -13.15 4.81 29.88
CA VAL A 532 -13.67 5.07 31.23
C VAL A 532 -14.55 6.32 31.16
N ILE A 533 -15.81 6.20 31.58
CA ILE A 533 -16.78 7.30 31.52
C ILE A 533 -17.16 7.86 32.90
N GLU A 534 -17.09 7.03 33.95
CA GLU A 534 -17.51 7.43 35.28
C GLU A 534 -16.69 6.69 36.36
N LYS A 535 -16.47 7.35 37.49
CA LYS A 535 -15.87 6.78 38.70
C LYS A 535 -16.82 6.95 39.87
N SER A 536 -17.14 5.86 40.56
CA SER A 536 -17.93 5.86 41.81
C SER A 536 -17.18 5.09 42.89
N LYS A 537 -16.69 5.81 43.91
CA LYS A 537 -15.81 5.28 44.96
C LYS A 537 -14.60 4.55 44.35
N GLU A 538 -14.47 3.24 44.60
CA GLU A 538 -13.38 2.37 44.13
C GLU A 538 -13.69 1.63 42.80
N ARG A 539 -14.82 1.96 42.14
CA ARG A 539 -15.26 1.33 40.89
C ARG A 539 -15.30 2.32 39.73
N TYR A 540 -15.04 1.80 38.54
CA TYR A 540 -14.96 2.54 37.29
C TYR A 540 -15.94 1.93 36.29
N LYS A 541 -16.78 2.77 35.68
CA LYS A 541 -17.68 2.39 34.59
C LYS A 541 -16.94 2.56 33.27
N VAL A 542 -16.83 1.47 32.53
CA VAL A 542 -16.14 1.40 31.24
C VAL A 542 -17.16 1.08 30.16
N ILE A 543 -17.20 1.89 29.10
CA ILE A 543 -18.10 1.71 27.95
C ILE A 543 -17.35 1.10 26.77
N ASN A 544 -17.99 0.17 26.06
CA ASN A 544 -17.55 -0.26 24.74
C ASN A 544 -18.03 0.77 23.70
N THR A 545 -17.09 1.44 23.03
CA THR A 545 -17.37 2.52 22.09
C THR A 545 -18.01 2.06 20.78
N GLN A 546 -18.01 0.75 20.51
CA GLN A 546 -18.58 0.14 19.31
C GLN A 546 -20.00 -0.39 19.54
N THR A 547 -20.31 -0.90 20.74
CA THR A 547 -21.64 -1.47 21.07
C THR A 547 -22.48 -0.59 22.00
N ASN A 548 -21.90 0.47 22.58
CA ASN A 548 -22.47 1.31 23.64
C ASN A 548 -22.84 0.58 24.95
N GLU A 549 -22.48 -0.69 25.09
CA GLU A 549 -22.65 -1.44 26.34
C GLU A 549 -21.62 -0.99 27.39
N SER A 550 -21.99 -1.01 28.68
CA SER A 550 -21.09 -0.58 29.77
C SER A 550 -21.02 -1.60 30.91
N VAL A 551 -19.83 -1.70 31.52
CA VAL A 551 -19.56 -2.61 32.64
C VAL A 551 -18.85 -1.83 33.75
N THR A 552 -19.22 -2.09 35.02
CA THR A 552 -18.65 -1.39 36.19
C THR A 552 -17.77 -2.33 37.02
N LEU A 553 -16.46 -2.07 37.08
CA LEU A 553 -15.44 -2.94 37.70
C LEU A 553 -14.45 -2.16 38.57
N THR A 554 -13.65 -2.84 39.39
CA THR A 554 -12.53 -2.20 40.11
C THR A 554 -11.34 -1.95 39.17
N LYS A 555 -10.48 -0.99 39.50
CA LYS A 555 -9.24 -0.70 38.74
C LYS A 555 -8.38 -1.95 38.54
N ALA A 556 -8.25 -2.78 39.58
CA ALA A 556 -7.46 -4.01 39.55
C ALA A 556 -8.03 -5.06 38.58
N MET A 557 -9.36 -5.22 38.54
CA MET A 557 -10.02 -6.14 37.61
C MET A 557 -9.88 -5.67 36.16
N ILE A 558 -10.01 -4.37 35.90
CA ILE A 558 -9.84 -3.80 34.55
C ILE A 558 -8.41 -4.05 34.06
N LEU A 559 -7.40 -3.73 34.87
CA LEU A 559 -6.00 -4.01 34.52
C LEU A 559 -5.75 -5.51 34.31
N GLN A 560 -6.35 -6.38 35.13
CA GLN A 560 -6.23 -7.83 34.96
C GLN A 560 -6.80 -8.31 33.63
N GLU A 561 -8.05 -7.94 33.32
CA GLU A 561 -8.73 -8.41 32.10
C GLU A 561 -8.04 -7.88 30.83
N LEU A 562 -7.56 -6.63 30.86
CA LEU A 562 -6.76 -6.05 29.78
C LEU A 562 -5.38 -6.71 29.64
N ASN A 563 -4.70 -7.09 30.72
CA ASN A 563 -3.37 -7.74 30.63
C ASN A 563 -3.40 -9.27 30.50
N LYS A 564 -4.59 -9.89 30.59
CA LYS A 564 -4.73 -11.35 30.51
C LYS A 564 -4.14 -11.89 29.18
N PRO A 565 -3.28 -12.91 29.20
CA PRO A 565 -2.69 -13.50 27.99
C PRO A 565 -3.69 -14.33 27.18
N THR A 566 -4.80 -14.73 27.78
CA THR A 566 -5.96 -15.33 27.09
C THR A 566 -7.05 -14.27 26.86
N PRO A 567 -7.94 -14.44 25.87
CA PRO A 567 -9.08 -13.55 25.66
C PRO A 567 -9.90 -13.33 26.95
N SER A 568 -10.33 -12.09 27.18
CA SER A 568 -11.21 -11.75 28.30
C SER A 568 -12.67 -11.98 27.89
N THR A 569 -13.49 -12.48 28.82
CA THR A 569 -14.95 -12.62 28.64
C THR A 569 -15.72 -11.43 29.23
N VAL A 570 -15.05 -10.58 30.02
CA VAL A 570 -15.66 -9.43 30.71
C VAL A 570 -15.39 -8.13 29.96
N LEU A 571 -14.17 -7.99 29.43
CA LEU A 571 -13.78 -6.91 28.50
C LEU A 571 -13.25 -7.56 27.22
N PRO A 572 -14.11 -8.18 26.40
CA PRO A 572 -13.70 -8.85 25.17
C PRO A 572 -12.95 -7.89 24.26
N LEU A 573 -11.77 -8.33 23.81
CA LEU A 573 -10.86 -7.60 22.93
C LEU A 573 -10.27 -8.57 21.92
N GLU A 574 -10.52 -8.32 20.63
CA GLU A 574 -9.95 -9.11 19.53
C GLU A 574 -8.43 -8.90 19.40
N ARG A 575 -7.98 -7.68 19.71
CA ARG A 575 -6.56 -7.30 19.76
C ARG A 575 -6.31 -6.40 20.96
N LYS A 576 -5.15 -6.58 21.59
CA LYS A 576 -4.65 -5.73 22.67
C LYS A 576 -3.37 -5.07 22.19
N ASP A 577 -3.18 -3.79 22.47
CA ASP A 577 -1.89 -3.15 22.30
C ASP A 577 -1.04 -3.34 23.56
N LYS A 578 0.29 -3.32 23.40
CA LYS A 578 1.18 -3.25 24.56
C LYS A 578 1.16 -1.81 25.04
N TYR A 579 0.73 -1.58 26.28
CA TYR A 579 1.07 -0.33 26.96
C TYR A 579 2.58 -0.33 27.22
N GLN A 580 3.33 0.10 26.22
CA GLN A 580 4.71 0.46 26.39
C GLN A 580 4.69 1.77 27.17
N ASN A 581 5.13 1.72 28.42
CA ASN A 581 5.56 2.95 29.08
C ASN A 581 6.58 3.57 28.13
N THR A 582 6.24 4.68 27.48
CA THR A 582 6.86 5.10 26.22
C THR A 582 8.37 5.09 26.36
N ASN A 583 9.00 4.15 25.66
CA ASN A 583 10.44 4.03 25.67
C ASN A 583 10.93 5.21 24.83
N ARG A 584 11.57 6.21 25.47
CA ARG A 584 12.06 7.44 24.83
C ARG A 584 12.93 7.19 23.58
N GLU A 585 13.47 5.97 23.44
CA GLU A 585 14.15 5.47 22.22
C GLU A 585 13.21 5.39 20.99
N ASP A 586 11.97 4.92 21.16
CA ASP A 586 10.99 4.81 20.08
C ASP A 586 10.41 6.18 19.71
N GLU A 587 10.31 7.10 20.68
CA GLU A 587 9.98 8.50 20.40
C GLU A 587 11.08 9.17 19.57
N LEU A 588 12.36 8.96 19.93
CA LEU A 588 13.49 9.45 19.14
C LEU A 588 13.49 8.84 17.73
N LYS A 589 13.19 7.53 17.62
CA LYS A 589 13.06 6.85 16.33
C LYS A 589 11.97 7.47 15.46
N ARG A 590 10.76 7.69 16.01
CA ARG A 590 9.65 8.35 15.29
C ARG A 590 9.97 9.78 14.92
N TYR A 591 10.61 10.53 15.82
CA TYR A 591 11.06 11.90 15.55
C TYR A 591 12.01 11.92 14.35
N ILE A 592 13.00 11.01 14.33
CA ILE A 592 13.93 10.88 13.20
C ILE A 592 13.17 10.52 11.91
N GLN A 593 12.24 9.56 11.94
CA GLN A 593 11.43 9.17 10.77
C GLN A 593 10.49 10.28 10.26
N GLY A 594 10.03 11.18 11.12
CA GLY A 594 9.17 12.29 10.72
C GLY A 594 9.91 13.54 10.24
N HIS A 595 11.18 13.72 10.63
CA HIS A 595 11.93 14.95 10.35
C HIS A 595 13.10 14.78 9.37
N TYR A 596 13.50 13.53 9.07
CA TYR A 596 14.63 13.23 8.20
C TYR A 596 14.23 12.22 7.13
N LYS A 597 14.57 12.49 5.88
CA LYS A 597 14.41 11.61 4.72
C LYS A 597 15.51 10.55 4.68
N ALA A 598 15.33 9.51 3.87
CA ALA A 598 16.25 8.38 3.78
C ALA A 598 17.71 8.75 3.45
N CYS A 599 17.94 9.86 2.74
CA CYS A 599 19.28 10.35 2.36
C CYS A 599 19.77 11.53 3.22
N ASP A 600 19.05 11.90 4.28
CA ASP A 600 19.45 13.02 5.12
C ASP A 600 20.53 12.62 6.12
N ILE A 601 21.47 13.54 6.38
CA ILE A 601 22.47 13.36 7.44
C ILE A 601 21.91 13.94 8.74
N ILE A 602 21.77 13.06 9.74
CA ILE A 602 21.24 13.36 11.07
C ILE A 602 22.41 13.77 11.97
N PHE A 603 22.44 15.02 12.40
CA PHE A 603 23.47 15.50 13.32
C PHE A 603 22.95 15.54 14.75
N ILE A 604 23.82 15.18 15.70
CA ILE A 604 23.46 15.14 17.11
C ILE A 604 23.03 16.51 17.65
N GLU A 605 23.56 17.61 17.10
CA GLU A 605 23.18 18.96 17.49
C GLU A 605 21.72 19.29 17.15
N ASP A 606 21.20 18.76 16.04
CA ASP A 606 19.81 18.96 15.63
C ASP A 606 18.83 18.13 16.46
N LEU A 607 19.33 17.08 17.12
CA LEU A 607 18.54 16.23 18.00
C LEU A 607 18.47 16.78 19.44
N LYS A 608 19.23 17.83 19.78
CA LYS A 608 19.19 18.44 21.12
C LYS A 608 17.87 19.15 21.43
N SER A 609 17.16 19.63 20.40
CA SER A 609 15.82 20.23 20.57
C SER A 609 14.73 19.19 20.87
N PHE A 610 15.01 17.90 20.66
CA PHE A 610 14.09 16.83 20.98
C PHE A 610 14.01 16.60 22.50
N ASN A 611 12.89 17.03 23.08
CA ASN A 611 12.41 16.63 24.42
C ASN A 611 13.35 16.94 25.61
N GLN A 612 14.24 17.93 25.49
CA GLN A 612 15.17 18.39 26.54
C GLN A 612 16.02 17.26 27.18
N ILE A 613 16.41 16.26 26.38
CA ILE A 613 17.14 15.09 26.88
C ILE A 613 18.62 15.47 27.18
N PRO A 614 19.19 15.06 28.33
CA PRO A 614 20.61 15.26 28.61
C PRO A 614 21.50 14.58 27.56
N SER A 615 22.55 15.27 27.10
CA SER A 615 23.42 14.83 25.99
C SER A 615 23.98 13.40 26.13
N ASN A 616 24.19 12.92 27.36
CA ASN A 616 24.70 11.58 27.63
C ASN A 616 23.65 10.48 27.37
N GLN A 617 22.37 10.77 27.62
CA GLN A 617 21.28 9.82 27.36
C GLN A 617 20.96 9.72 25.86
N LEU A 618 21.00 10.84 25.13
CA LEU A 618 20.81 10.86 23.68
C LEU A 618 21.85 9.99 22.95
N LYS A 619 23.12 10.06 23.36
CA LYS A 619 24.19 9.18 22.84
C LYS A 619 23.90 7.70 23.11
N SER A 620 23.34 7.37 24.27
CA SER A 620 22.95 5.99 24.60
C SER A 620 21.83 5.48 23.69
N TYR A 621 20.81 6.30 23.43
CA TYR A 621 19.71 5.92 22.52
C TYR A 621 20.18 5.78 21.06
N LEU A 622 20.99 6.71 20.57
CA LEU A 622 21.59 6.62 19.23
C LEU A 622 22.45 5.35 19.09
N LYS A 623 23.20 4.97 20.13
CA LYS A 623 23.96 3.71 20.14
C LYS A 623 23.06 2.50 19.95
N LYS A 624 21.94 2.42 20.68
CA LYS A 624 20.96 1.33 20.54
C LYS A 624 20.32 1.29 19.15
N LEU A 625 20.02 2.45 18.57
CA LEU A 625 19.49 2.54 17.19
C LEU A 625 20.52 2.08 16.14
N ILE A 626 21.82 2.25 16.41
CA ILE A 626 22.88 1.69 15.56
C ILE A 626 22.98 0.17 15.73
N GLU A 627 22.97 -0.34 16.96
CA GLU A 627 22.98 -1.79 17.24
C GLU A 627 21.80 -2.51 16.57
N LYS A 628 20.63 -1.87 16.51
CA LYS A 628 19.43 -2.35 15.82
C LYS A 628 19.44 -2.19 14.29
N LYS A 629 20.55 -1.73 13.70
CA LYS A 629 20.68 -1.46 12.25
C LYS A 629 19.62 -0.49 11.72
N PHE A 630 19.15 0.44 12.55
CA PHE A 630 18.25 1.52 12.12
C PHE A 630 19.05 2.72 11.61
N LEU A 631 20.12 3.07 12.33
CA LEU A 631 21.09 4.08 11.92
C LEU A 631 22.47 3.47 11.70
N LYS A 632 23.31 4.18 10.94
CA LYS A 632 24.76 4.01 10.93
C LYS A 632 25.43 5.32 11.30
N ARG A 633 26.57 5.22 12.00
CA ARG A 633 27.43 6.38 12.24
C ARG A 633 28.27 6.64 10.99
N ILE A 634 28.20 7.85 10.45
CA ILE A 634 28.96 8.23 9.26
C ILE A 634 30.27 8.92 9.66
N THR A 635 30.21 9.83 10.63
CA THR A 635 31.39 10.49 11.22
C THR A 635 31.08 10.90 12.66
N THR A 636 31.99 11.60 13.34
CA THR A 636 31.76 12.09 14.71
C THR A 636 30.63 13.12 14.71
N GLY A 637 29.59 12.82 15.50
CA GLY A 637 28.39 13.64 15.65
C GLY A 637 27.36 13.53 14.52
N ALA A 638 27.59 12.68 13.51
CA ALA A 638 26.71 12.55 12.34
C ALA A 638 26.34 11.09 12.04
N TYR A 639 25.07 10.88 11.75
CA TYR A 639 24.42 9.59 11.56
C TYR A 639 23.57 9.64 10.28
N ALA A 640 23.25 8.48 9.71
CA ALA A 640 22.21 8.38 8.69
C ALA A 640 21.50 7.03 8.82
N TYR A 641 20.42 6.83 8.06
CA TYR A 641 19.77 5.54 7.98
C TYR A 641 20.75 4.45 7.56
N TYR A 642 20.63 3.26 8.15
CA TYR A 642 21.58 2.16 7.94
C TYR A 642 21.80 1.83 6.45
N ASN A 643 20.72 1.82 5.66
CA ASN A 643 20.75 1.52 4.21
C ASN A 643 20.95 2.75 3.29
N SER A 644 21.16 3.95 3.84
CA SER A 644 21.37 5.16 3.03
C SER A 644 22.71 5.11 2.28
N TYR A 645 22.78 5.66 1.07
CA TYR A 645 24.06 5.92 0.40
C TYR A 645 24.42 7.39 0.58
N ILE A 646 25.52 7.67 1.30
CA ILE A 646 25.99 9.03 1.61
C ILE A 646 27.45 9.11 1.19
N THR A 647 27.78 10.03 0.28
CA THR A 647 29.17 10.22 -0.17
C THR A 647 29.96 11.06 0.83
N VAL A 648 31.30 11.03 0.71
CA VAL A 648 32.16 11.86 1.56
C VAL A 648 31.91 13.36 1.31
N ASP A 649 31.56 13.71 0.07
CA ASP A 649 31.26 15.08 -0.33
C ASP A 649 29.93 15.58 0.24
N ASP A 650 28.91 14.72 0.34
CA ASP A 650 27.64 15.05 1.00
C ASP A 650 27.85 15.41 2.48
N ILE A 651 28.71 14.65 3.17
CA ILE A 651 29.05 14.91 4.58
C ILE A 651 29.74 16.26 4.70
N ILE A 652 30.73 16.53 3.85
CA ILE A 652 31.50 17.76 3.88
C ILE A 652 30.60 18.96 3.59
N ASN A 653 29.77 18.85 2.54
CA ASN A 653 28.84 19.89 2.13
C ASN A 653 27.84 20.19 3.25
N GLN A 654 27.14 19.17 3.76
CA GLN A 654 26.13 19.37 4.80
C GLN A 654 26.72 19.78 6.16
N LYS A 655 27.97 19.41 6.43
CA LYS A 655 28.61 19.73 7.71
C LYS A 655 29.19 21.14 7.73
N TYR A 656 29.80 21.61 6.64
CA TYR A 656 30.60 22.84 6.64
C TYR A 656 30.15 23.92 5.66
N ILE A 657 29.37 23.59 4.63
CA ILE A 657 29.01 24.53 3.55
C ILE A 657 27.54 24.92 3.65
N ASN A 658 26.61 23.95 3.55
CA ASN A 658 25.17 24.21 3.56
C ASN A 658 24.45 23.34 4.61
N ARG A 659 23.80 23.98 5.59
CA ARG A 659 23.14 23.32 6.72
C ARG A 659 21.68 23.75 6.80
N LYS A 660 20.72 22.82 6.70
CA LYS A 660 19.27 23.11 6.74
C LYS A 660 18.86 24.20 5.72
N ASN A 661 19.39 24.12 4.50
CA ASN A 661 19.18 25.11 3.44
C ASN A 661 19.71 26.51 3.80
N GLN A 662 20.77 26.59 4.61
CA GLN A 662 21.48 27.82 4.95
C GLN A 662 22.99 27.67 4.75
N HIS A 663 23.61 28.58 4.00
CA HIS A 663 25.04 28.66 3.78
C HIS A 663 25.74 29.10 5.06
N ILE A 664 26.58 28.21 5.57
CA ILE A 664 27.46 28.41 6.72
C ILE A 664 28.93 28.35 6.32
N GLY A 665 29.23 28.14 5.04
CA GLY A 665 30.57 28.06 4.50
C GLY A 665 30.60 27.99 2.98
N PHE A 666 31.80 28.02 2.42
CA PHE A 666 32.05 28.00 0.98
C PHE A 666 33.46 27.50 0.67
N ASN A 667 33.66 27.00 -0.55
CA ASN A 667 34.98 26.59 -1.04
C ASN A 667 35.87 27.81 -1.30
N TYR A 668 37.18 27.71 -1.04
CA TYR A 668 38.17 28.76 -1.30
C TYR A 668 39.47 28.23 -1.92
N GLY A 669 40.40 29.11 -2.27
CA GLY A 669 41.73 28.73 -2.75
C GLY A 669 41.69 27.90 -4.03
N ASP A 670 42.55 26.89 -4.11
CA ASP A 670 42.69 26.04 -5.29
C ASP A 670 41.38 25.29 -5.62
N GLU A 671 40.58 24.91 -4.62
CA GLU A 671 39.28 24.24 -4.82
C GLU A 671 38.28 25.17 -5.51
N LEU A 672 38.21 26.43 -5.08
CA LEU A 672 37.37 27.44 -5.74
C LEU A 672 37.88 27.77 -7.14
N ALA A 673 39.20 27.94 -7.29
CA ALA A 673 39.82 28.24 -8.57
C ALA A 673 39.57 27.13 -9.60
N TYR A 674 39.64 25.86 -9.19
CA TYR A 674 39.32 24.72 -10.04
C TYR A 674 37.84 24.71 -10.44
N ASN A 675 36.93 24.94 -9.48
CA ASN A 675 35.48 24.98 -9.75
C ASN A 675 35.08 26.14 -10.69
N LEU A 676 35.85 27.22 -10.71
CA LEU A 676 35.66 28.37 -11.62
C LEU A 676 36.47 28.26 -12.93
N GLY A 677 37.21 27.16 -13.15
CA GLY A 677 38.01 26.94 -14.36
C GLY A 677 39.29 27.79 -14.45
N ILE A 678 39.71 28.44 -13.36
CA ILE A 678 40.93 29.27 -13.29
C ILE A 678 42.19 28.38 -13.29
N ILE A 679 42.10 27.19 -12.69
CA ILE A 679 43.15 26.18 -12.73
C ILE A 679 42.61 24.86 -13.26
N GLN A 680 43.44 24.11 -13.98
CA GLN A 680 43.03 22.86 -14.65
C GLN A 680 43.22 21.61 -13.76
N LYS A 681 44.14 21.66 -12.81
CA LYS A 681 44.47 20.51 -11.95
C LYS A 681 43.60 20.50 -10.70
N LYS A 682 42.83 19.43 -10.51
CA LYS A 682 42.00 19.22 -9.31
C LYS A 682 42.88 19.13 -8.04
N PRO A 683 42.61 19.92 -7.00
CA PRO A 683 43.40 19.86 -5.77
C PRO A 683 43.16 18.56 -5.00
N VAL A 684 44.20 18.11 -4.30
CA VAL A 684 44.17 16.88 -3.47
C VAL A 684 43.42 17.11 -2.14
N ILE A 685 43.40 18.37 -1.67
CA ILE A 685 42.79 18.77 -0.40
C ILE A 685 41.67 19.77 -0.69
N SER A 686 40.46 19.47 -0.22
CA SER A 686 39.35 20.43 -0.34
C SER A 686 39.43 21.51 0.72
N MET A 687 39.41 22.77 0.27
CA MET A 687 39.62 23.96 1.10
C MET A 687 38.29 24.68 1.34
N ILE A 688 37.87 24.79 2.61
CA ILE A 688 36.55 25.31 3.00
C ILE A 688 36.70 26.41 4.06
N ILE A 689 36.03 27.54 3.86
CA ILE A 689 35.80 28.54 4.91
C ILE A 689 34.43 28.27 5.52
N THR A 690 34.29 28.28 6.84
CA THR A 690 33.04 27.93 7.52
C THR A 690 32.87 28.63 8.87
N ASN A 691 31.64 28.98 9.24
CA ASN A 691 31.25 29.48 10.57
C ASN A 691 31.53 28.47 11.70
N LYS A 692 31.72 27.18 11.36
CA LYS A 692 32.06 26.14 12.34
C LYS A 692 33.52 26.14 12.78
N GLU A 693 34.35 27.00 12.19
CA GLU A 693 35.76 27.13 12.55
C GLU A 693 36.01 28.56 13.05
N SER A 694 36.59 28.70 14.23
CA SER A 694 36.92 30.01 14.80
C SER A 694 38.31 30.49 14.38
N GLN A 695 39.19 29.56 14.00
CA GLN A 695 40.58 29.87 13.66
C GLN A 695 40.74 30.39 12.23
N LEU A 696 41.19 31.64 12.08
CA LEU A 696 41.45 32.27 10.78
C LEU A 696 42.69 31.71 10.05
N HIS A 697 43.59 30.99 10.72
CA HIS A 697 44.70 30.28 10.08
C HIS A 697 44.30 28.89 9.57
N GLY A 698 43.19 28.36 10.10
CA GLY A 698 42.61 27.07 9.74
C GLY A 698 43.41 25.85 10.22
N ARG A 699 42.83 24.67 10.02
CA ARG A 699 43.43 23.38 10.36
C ARG A 699 43.11 22.33 9.31
N ASN A 700 43.97 21.31 9.23
CA ASN A 700 43.75 20.15 8.37
C ASN A 700 42.95 19.08 9.12
N LEU A 701 41.99 18.47 8.42
CA LEU A 701 41.16 17.38 8.92
C LEU A 701 41.11 16.25 7.89
N LYS A 702 40.79 15.04 8.35
CA LYS A 702 40.53 13.88 7.49
C LYS A 702 39.13 13.35 7.79
N ILE A 703 38.27 13.31 6.78
CA ILE A 703 36.90 12.77 6.89
C ILE A 703 36.78 11.59 5.93
N ASN A 704 36.57 10.39 6.48
CA ASN A 704 36.39 9.15 5.72
C ASN A 704 37.43 8.97 4.59
N GLY A 705 38.70 9.27 4.88
CA GLY A 705 39.80 9.15 3.92
C GLY A 705 40.14 10.44 3.17
N LYS A 706 39.19 11.36 2.96
CA LYS A 706 39.40 12.63 2.23
C LYS A 706 40.03 13.69 3.15
N ALA A 707 41.12 14.29 2.69
CA ALA A 707 41.78 15.40 3.37
C ALA A 707 41.05 16.71 3.05
N ILE A 708 40.72 17.48 4.09
CA ILE A 708 40.13 18.81 3.96
C ILE A 708 40.90 19.81 4.82
N LYS A 709 40.89 21.08 4.40
CA LYS A 709 41.40 22.20 5.19
C LYS A 709 40.27 23.16 5.49
N ILE A 710 39.91 23.28 6.76
CA ILE A 710 38.86 24.21 7.21
C ILE A 710 39.48 25.45 7.84
N LYS A 711 38.87 26.61 7.62
CA LYS A 711 39.28 27.91 8.17
C LYS A 711 38.05 28.74 8.57
N GLY A 712 38.18 29.57 9.59
CA GLY A 712 37.16 30.56 9.97
C GLY A 712 37.14 31.80 9.07
N CYS A 713 36.01 32.51 9.05
CA CYS A 713 35.88 33.79 8.37
C CYS A 713 35.89 34.94 9.39
N ALA A 714 36.40 36.11 8.98
CA ALA A 714 36.34 37.32 9.80
C ALA A 714 34.91 37.87 9.96
N PHE A 715 34.02 37.49 9.03
CA PHE A 715 32.61 37.87 9.02
C PHE A 715 31.76 36.62 9.17
N THR A 716 30.60 36.75 9.81
CA THR A 716 29.60 35.67 9.86
C THR A 716 29.07 35.41 8.45
N ILE A 717 29.17 34.16 8.01
CA ILE A 717 28.66 33.71 6.72
C ILE A 717 27.15 33.51 6.82
N THR A 718 26.40 34.10 5.90
CA THR A 718 24.94 34.09 5.81
C THR A 718 24.51 33.88 4.37
N GLU A 719 23.22 33.57 4.13
CA GLU A 719 22.67 33.47 2.78
C GLU A 719 22.85 34.75 1.95
N GLU A 720 22.84 35.92 2.61
CA GLU A 720 22.92 37.22 1.94
C GLU A 720 24.34 37.60 1.52
N ASN A 721 25.38 37.04 2.15
CA ASN A 721 26.76 37.48 1.95
C ASN A 721 27.75 36.39 1.52
N TRP A 722 27.38 35.11 1.55
CA TRP A 722 28.34 34.02 1.31
C TRP A 722 28.99 34.10 -0.07
N GLN A 723 28.25 34.52 -1.09
CA GLN A 723 28.78 34.63 -2.45
C GLN A 723 29.82 35.76 -2.56
N ILE A 724 29.55 36.91 -1.92
CA ILE A 724 30.49 38.03 -1.87
C ILE A 724 31.74 37.62 -1.11
N LEU A 725 31.60 36.98 0.06
CA LEU A 725 32.71 36.48 0.86
C LEU A 725 33.55 35.44 0.11
N GLN A 726 32.93 34.59 -0.69
CA GLN A 726 33.61 33.63 -1.56
C GLN A 726 34.47 34.33 -2.61
N MET A 727 33.94 35.38 -3.26
CA MET A 727 34.67 36.16 -4.25
C MET A 727 35.76 37.03 -3.62
N VAL A 728 35.55 37.59 -2.42
CA VAL A 728 36.61 38.26 -1.66
C VAL A 728 37.73 37.29 -1.33
N SER A 729 37.42 36.06 -0.93
CA SER A 729 38.43 35.03 -0.71
C SER A 729 39.19 34.69 -1.99
N LEU A 730 38.55 34.72 -3.16
CA LEU A 730 39.20 34.54 -4.46
C LEU A 730 40.16 35.70 -4.79
N LEU A 731 39.78 36.94 -4.46
CA LEU A 731 40.66 38.12 -4.57
C LEU A 731 41.91 37.98 -3.70
N GLU A 732 41.77 37.46 -2.47
CA GLU A 732 42.92 37.19 -1.61
C GLU A 732 43.84 36.10 -2.19
N SER A 733 43.26 34.99 -2.64
CA SER A 733 44.01 33.88 -3.24
C SER A 733 44.72 34.31 -4.52
N SER A 734 44.05 35.03 -5.41
CA SER A 734 44.66 35.53 -6.64
C SER A 734 45.76 36.57 -6.40
N TYR A 735 45.69 37.36 -5.33
CA TYR A 735 46.81 38.23 -4.94
C TYR A 735 48.04 37.42 -4.51
N ARG A 736 47.83 36.29 -3.83
CA ARG A 736 48.91 35.40 -3.39
C ARG A 736 49.51 34.56 -4.52
N PHE A 737 48.67 34.04 -5.42
CA PHE A 737 49.07 33.08 -6.46
C PHE A 737 49.24 33.70 -7.85
N GLY A 738 48.93 34.99 -8.02
CA GLY A 738 49.07 35.69 -9.29
C GLY A 738 48.01 35.33 -10.35
N TRP A 739 46.88 34.74 -9.95
CA TRP A 739 45.80 34.39 -10.89
C TRP A 739 45.14 35.64 -11.48
N ASP A 740 44.90 35.61 -12.79
CA ASP A 740 44.02 36.56 -13.46
C ASP A 740 42.56 36.14 -13.23
N ILE A 741 41.82 37.01 -12.54
CA ILE A 741 40.42 36.79 -12.18
C ILE A 741 39.55 37.99 -12.53
N ASP A 742 40.09 38.95 -13.28
CA ASP A 742 39.47 40.27 -13.47
C ASP A 742 38.09 40.10 -14.16
N GLN A 743 38.04 39.31 -15.24
CA GLN A 743 36.78 38.99 -15.94
C GLN A 743 35.82 38.14 -15.09
N THR A 744 36.35 37.22 -14.29
CA THR A 744 35.54 36.38 -13.40
C THR A 744 34.79 37.22 -12.37
N ILE A 745 35.48 38.19 -11.73
CA ILE A 745 34.90 39.10 -10.75
C ILE A 745 33.88 40.04 -11.40
N LEU A 746 34.21 40.64 -12.54
CA LEU A 746 33.31 41.57 -13.24
C LEU A 746 32.03 40.86 -13.72
N THR A 747 32.17 39.67 -14.30
CA THR A 747 31.02 38.87 -14.75
C THR A 747 30.15 38.44 -13.58
N PHE A 748 30.76 38.04 -12.46
CA PHE A 748 30.04 37.66 -11.26
C PHE A 748 29.22 38.83 -10.69
N MET A 749 29.84 40.02 -10.56
CA MET A 749 29.18 41.23 -10.07
C MET A 749 28.00 41.63 -10.96
N LYS A 750 28.17 41.56 -12.29
CA LYS A 750 27.10 41.87 -13.25
C LYS A 750 25.94 40.89 -13.15
N ASN A 751 26.21 39.59 -13.08
CA ASN A 751 25.16 38.55 -13.05
C ASN A 751 24.32 38.57 -11.76
N HIS A 752 24.87 39.08 -10.66
CA HIS A 752 24.19 39.14 -9.35
C HIS A 752 23.78 40.57 -8.94
N ASN A 753 23.96 41.56 -9.82
CA ASN A 753 23.67 42.99 -9.55
C ASN A 753 24.37 43.54 -8.29
N TYR A 754 25.61 43.14 -8.02
CA TYR A 754 26.38 43.67 -6.87
C TYR A 754 27.15 44.94 -7.22
N SER A 755 27.16 45.91 -6.30
CA SER A 755 27.97 47.12 -6.42
C SER A 755 29.40 46.92 -5.90
N ALA A 756 30.31 47.85 -6.21
CA ALA A 756 31.66 47.84 -5.64
C ALA A 756 31.62 48.00 -4.10
N ASP A 757 30.68 48.80 -3.59
CA ASP A 757 30.53 49.06 -2.17
C ASP A 757 30.10 47.81 -1.40
N ASP A 758 29.36 46.90 -2.03
CA ASP A 758 28.94 45.63 -1.42
C ASP A 758 30.14 44.70 -1.16
N PHE A 759 31.18 44.78 -1.99
CA PHE A 759 32.42 44.05 -1.81
C PHE A 759 33.35 44.71 -0.81
N GLU A 760 33.54 46.03 -0.92
CA GLU A 760 34.53 46.76 -0.09
C GLU A 760 34.27 46.59 1.42
N LYS A 761 32.99 46.47 1.84
CA LYS A 761 32.58 46.19 3.23
C LYS A 761 33.22 44.93 3.82
N TYR A 762 33.55 43.95 2.99
CA TYR A 762 34.07 42.64 3.42
C TYR A 762 35.58 42.47 3.16
N ILE A 763 36.27 43.47 2.61
CA ILE A 763 37.71 43.41 2.36
C ILE A 763 38.46 44.07 3.52
N THR A 764 39.20 43.27 4.29
CA THR A 764 39.93 43.77 5.48
C THR A 764 41.37 44.22 5.20
N LYS A 765 41.95 43.80 4.06
CA LYS A 765 43.36 44.03 3.72
C LYS A 765 43.53 45.19 2.73
N PRO A 766 44.28 46.25 3.06
CA PRO A 766 44.45 47.42 2.19
C PRO A 766 44.95 47.10 0.78
N GLN A 767 45.87 46.14 0.65
CA GLN A 767 46.42 45.69 -0.62
C GLN A 767 45.36 44.99 -1.51
N ILE A 768 44.40 44.29 -0.90
CA ILE A 768 43.31 43.64 -1.61
C ILE A 768 42.29 44.67 -2.07
N ILE A 769 41.98 45.67 -1.25
CA ILE A 769 41.15 46.82 -1.64
C ILE A 769 41.77 47.53 -2.86
N LYS A 770 43.08 47.78 -2.83
CA LYS A 770 43.79 48.40 -3.96
C LYS A 770 43.70 47.56 -5.24
N LYS A 771 43.85 46.23 -5.14
CA LYS A 771 43.67 45.32 -6.27
C LYS A 771 42.23 45.38 -6.80
N PHE A 772 41.23 45.26 -5.94
CA PHE A 772 39.83 45.29 -6.31
C PHE A 772 39.44 46.60 -7.01
N ARG A 773 39.80 47.75 -6.42
CA ARG A 773 39.59 49.08 -7.05
C ARG A 773 40.28 49.21 -8.40
N ARG A 774 41.45 48.59 -8.60
CA ARG A 774 42.12 48.56 -9.91
C ARG A 774 41.28 47.82 -10.96
N ILE A 775 40.71 46.66 -10.62
CA ILE A 775 39.84 45.87 -11.50
C ILE A 775 38.63 46.72 -11.93
N ILE A 776 37.94 47.33 -10.94
CA ILE A 776 36.76 48.19 -11.20
C ILE A 776 37.13 49.42 -12.04
N ASN A 777 38.25 50.08 -11.75
CA ASN A 777 38.67 51.27 -12.50
C ASN A 777 39.11 50.94 -13.92
N ASN A 778 39.74 49.78 -14.15
CA ASN A 778 40.07 49.31 -15.50
C ASN A 778 38.80 49.04 -16.30
N ALA A 779 37.82 48.33 -15.72
CA ALA A 779 36.52 48.09 -16.35
C ALA A 779 35.80 49.40 -16.72
N LYS A 780 35.76 50.38 -15.80
CA LYS A 780 35.17 51.71 -16.07
C LYS A 780 35.91 52.48 -17.17
N LYS A 781 37.24 52.32 -17.28
CA LYS A 781 38.03 52.92 -18.37
C LYS A 781 37.75 52.25 -19.71
N ASP A 782 37.61 50.93 -19.72
CA ASP A 782 37.29 50.17 -20.92
C ASP A 782 35.87 50.44 -21.40
N GLU A 783 34.88 50.53 -20.50
CA GLU A 783 33.52 50.98 -20.83
C GLU A 783 33.50 52.40 -21.41
N ARG A 784 34.22 53.35 -20.79
CA ARG A 784 34.34 54.72 -21.31
C ARG A 784 35.04 54.77 -22.67
N ARG A 785 36.04 53.91 -22.91
CA ARG A 785 36.71 53.78 -24.21
C ARG A 785 35.78 53.19 -25.26
N SER A 786 34.99 52.17 -24.92
CA SER A 786 33.99 51.57 -25.81
C SER A 786 32.87 52.55 -26.12
N GLN A 787 32.39 53.32 -25.15
CA GLN A 787 31.40 54.38 -25.34
C GLN A 787 31.93 55.57 -26.14
N ARG A 788 33.23 55.92 -26.00
CA ARG A 788 33.87 56.93 -26.84
C ARG A 788 34.04 56.44 -28.27
N LYS A 789 34.48 55.20 -28.47
CA LYS A 789 34.56 54.58 -29.81
C LYS A 789 33.19 54.52 -30.48
N SER A 790 32.14 54.08 -29.77
CA SER A 790 30.79 54.03 -30.33
C SER A 790 30.22 55.43 -30.61
N LYS A 791 30.59 56.45 -29.83
CA LYS A 791 30.19 57.85 -30.06
C LYS A 791 30.99 58.51 -31.18
N GLU A 792 32.26 58.16 -31.35
CA GLU A 792 33.11 58.56 -32.48
C GLU A 792 32.70 57.85 -33.78
N GLU A 793 32.25 56.60 -33.73
CA GLU A 793 31.63 55.87 -34.86
C GLU A 793 30.23 56.38 -35.20
N TYR A 794 29.46 56.87 -34.22
CA TYR A 794 28.15 57.48 -34.47
C TYR A 794 28.26 58.92 -35.03
N ASN A 795 29.32 59.64 -34.68
CA ASN A 795 29.58 61.00 -35.16
C ASN A 795 30.37 61.04 -36.49
N ARG A 796 30.95 59.92 -36.92
CA ARG A 796 31.47 59.70 -38.28
C ARG A 796 30.34 59.20 -39.17
#